data_AF-A0A9D9VLW9-F1
#
_entry.id   AF-A0A9D9VLW9-F1
#
_cell.length_a   1.000
_cell.length_b   1.000
_cell.length_c   1.000
_cell.angle_alpha   90.00
_cell.angle_beta   90.00
_cell.angle_gamma   90.00
#
_symmetry.space_group_name_H-M   'P 1'
#
loop_
_entity.id
_entity.type
_entity.pdbx_description
1 polymer ?
#
loop_
_entity_poly.entity_id
_entity_poly.type
_entity_poly.pdbx_seq_one_letter_code
_entity_poly.pdbx_strand_id
1 'polypeptide(L)'
;MNKKFLSVALFGALMLASTSTFTSCKDYDDDISGLQQQVDANKKTLDEKLAALQTAMDKANADVTAAKAAAAAAQAAADQAAQAAAAAKTAAAQAKVDAIAEATRLVNELKVIVDKKVDKAVYDAKMATIDAHLAVIDGKLASLEAADIAIKMQIAALEAFKTSIDALNLTTTFPALQTQVATLVTDLEALSSKVAQNSTDIVTIKADLLALSNRIDTIETNVVAIGTSLNTVIELLSNRLTALTFAPSEFINGIEVINFATLQYTAWTNLLYDEPTGSVTTSINDGKTTAIYYASPSSVKKEHIKKLSILTQDATNTITRATGEIITATLNEEIVNGKMIVNFKKNITGSLNKNPEGNKEAFTLLALQAEIELTEAEIANGMKPVVTSDWARLAETAVVPYIHNTTVGTEVDSAAHFYKYTEAHGSASGDKIFKSLPYTESFDLNTVVGVCDKEGHRYVASDYNLAFEFALVDYQLQQGTEQPTNQKLFARINNGVISSQARNGATNNQDAVGREPLVQIVLRDKTNNQVVDVRYLKIQWTAKKENVALGNLGAFKAAFDAAKCNTAYENIVGEEALNGVYTKMNISNTEFHATYTLDTQVYANESAAVAGTPSVSNLGTIAAITAPGSTVTQNLKWTLQIAQYPITPAEYLAGKAIRTVYGRYINNLNNAMTCTFELKLELTVAQMAFNAGYIQSYWNEGAQLVNTNKDKTFLVNPALTSDVTYGITNFFDCQIIASMLKGYNINNVTIDEPKDLVSNAQNANFVFDINRLSVLGAGWTVDFDGCTLFKNGISAAYIQPGTGVIRLQENPTPTVGTHGTPTSAAKELLGKSVPVKLVATYCNGANGTLTAELDHFMVKFINPLQIALADVTDSFKDLITGGSTISITNIATIKETFGLKRTVWENGAVTTAELGQWYNVQNVTWNLSEAKTNLKKQGNDIIITADPMASNWSDFSADYKLTATPGMVNATSLKFENNSGAALQQAIKIAVPVYATTKWAPKLIDADNQYVILTVMPGATTRR
;
A
#
# COMPACT_ATOMS: atom_id res chain seq x y z
N MET A 1 -25.86 -37.22 -23.26
CA MET A 1 -26.37 -36.24 -22.28
C MET A 1 -25.21 -35.83 -21.39
N ASN A 2 -24.36 -34.88 -21.76
CA ASN A 2 -24.54 -33.41 -21.74
C ASN A 2 -25.08 -32.87 -20.41
N LYS A 3 -24.25 -32.03 -19.75
CA LYS A 3 -24.48 -31.21 -18.53
C LYS A 3 -23.98 -31.72 -17.16
N LYS A 4 -22.79 -32.34 -17.06
CA LYS A 4 -22.15 -32.60 -15.74
C LYS A 4 -20.72 -32.09 -15.55
N PHE A 5 -20.08 -31.49 -16.57
CA PHE A 5 -18.68 -31.02 -16.45
C PHE A 5 -18.50 -29.50 -16.32
N LEU A 6 -19.56 -28.70 -16.46
CA LEU A 6 -19.43 -27.24 -16.40
C LEU A 6 -19.69 -26.65 -15.00
N SER A 7 -20.33 -27.38 -14.08
CA SER A 7 -20.61 -26.88 -12.72
C SER A 7 -19.58 -27.30 -11.67
N VAL A 8 -18.82 -28.38 -11.90
CA VAL A 8 -17.78 -28.85 -10.97
C VAL A 8 -16.44 -28.15 -11.23
N ALA A 9 -16.12 -27.82 -12.49
CA ALA A 9 -14.98 -26.96 -12.80
C ALA A 9 -15.20 -25.50 -12.35
N LEU A 10 -16.44 -25.02 -12.34
CA LEU A 10 -16.76 -23.63 -11.94
C LEU A 10 -16.86 -23.45 -10.41
N PHE A 11 -17.16 -24.50 -9.65
CA PHE A 11 -17.08 -24.48 -8.17
C PHE A 11 -15.71 -24.93 -7.63
N GLY A 12 -14.98 -25.80 -8.34
CA GLY A 12 -13.60 -26.18 -8.00
C GLY A 12 -12.57 -25.09 -8.34
N ALA A 13 -12.80 -24.28 -9.38
CA ALA A 13 -11.94 -23.13 -9.70
C ALA A 13 -12.17 -21.91 -8.79
N LEU A 14 -13.27 -21.88 -8.02
CA LEU A 14 -13.54 -20.79 -7.07
C LEU A 14 -12.92 -21.06 -5.68
N MET A 15 -12.47 -22.29 -5.40
CA MET A 15 -11.85 -22.69 -4.13
C MET A 15 -10.33 -22.94 -4.22
N LEU A 16 -9.74 -22.84 -5.42
CA LEU A 16 -8.28 -23.01 -5.63
C LEU A 16 -7.58 -21.74 -6.16
N ALA A 17 -8.30 -20.62 -6.22
CA ALA A 17 -7.73 -19.30 -6.55
C ALA A 17 -7.61 -18.38 -5.32
N SER A 18 -7.42 -18.96 -4.13
CA SER A 18 -7.06 -18.23 -2.92
C SER A 18 -5.89 -18.93 -2.21
N THR A 19 -4.75 -19.04 -2.88
CA THR A 19 -3.44 -19.01 -2.20
C THR A 19 -3.15 -17.59 -1.70
N SER A 20 -4.11 -17.02 -0.99
CA SER A 20 -3.92 -15.88 -0.10
C SER A 20 -3.61 -16.49 1.25
N THR A 21 -2.31 -16.53 1.58
CA THR A 21 -1.79 -16.37 2.93
C THR A 21 -2.86 -16.44 4.02
N PHE A 22 -3.05 -17.62 4.63
CA PHE A 22 -3.68 -17.69 5.94
C PHE A 22 -2.78 -16.88 6.88
N THR A 23 -3.16 -15.62 7.13
CA THR A 23 -2.67 -14.86 8.28
C THR A 23 -2.99 -15.71 9.49
N SER A 24 -1.94 -16.26 10.11
CA SER A 24 -2.02 -17.09 11.28
C SER A 24 -2.88 -16.39 12.34
N CYS A 25 -3.68 -17.13 13.11
CA CYS A 25 -4.39 -16.55 14.29
C CYS A 25 -3.43 -15.81 15.24
N LYS A 26 -2.11 -16.10 15.15
CA LYS A 26 -1.05 -15.36 15.81
C LYS A 26 -1.00 -13.88 15.43
N ASP A 27 -1.16 -13.53 14.16
CA ASP A 27 -1.08 -12.14 13.70
C ASP A 27 -2.28 -11.34 14.22
N TYR A 28 -3.47 -11.95 14.23
CA TYR A 28 -4.66 -11.32 14.83
C TYR A 28 -4.57 -11.18 16.35
N ASP A 29 -3.97 -12.14 17.06
CA ASP A 29 -3.78 -12.07 18.51
C ASP A 29 -2.70 -11.03 18.89
N ASP A 30 -1.64 -10.93 18.08
CA ASP A 30 -0.58 -9.92 18.21
C ASP A 30 -1.12 -8.51 17.88
N ASP A 31 -1.95 -8.35 16.84
CA ASP A 31 -2.62 -7.10 16.49
C ASP A 31 -3.61 -6.65 17.57
N ILE A 32 -4.43 -7.56 18.10
CA ILE A 32 -5.38 -7.27 19.19
C ILE A 32 -4.61 -6.92 20.49
N SER A 33 -3.52 -7.62 20.79
CA SER A 33 -2.65 -7.29 21.93
C SER A 33 -1.99 -5.92 21.75
N GLY A 34 -1.52 -5.60 20.55
CA GLY A 34 -0.96 -4.29 20.21
C GLY A 34 -1.99 -3.16 20.35
N LEU A 35 -3.22 -3.40 19.90
CA LEU A 35 -4.34 -2.45 20.07
C LEU A 35 -4.73 -2.28 21.54
N GLN A 36 -4.78 -3.36 22.32
CA GLN A 36 -5.04 -3.30 23.77
C GLN A 36 -3.96 -2.48 24.50
N GLN A 37 -2.69 -2.72 24.19
CA GLN A 37 -1.57 -1.94 24.76
C GLN A 37 -1.65 -0.45 24.39
N GLN A 38 -2.04 -0.13 23.15
CA GLN A 38 -2.25 1.26 22.74
C GLN A 38 -3.44 1.90 23.47
N VAL A 39 -4.55 1.17 23.66
CA VAL A 39 -5.71 1.65 24.42
C VAL A 39 -5.35 1.90 25.88
N ASP A 40 -4.60 1.01 26.52
CA ASP A 40 -4.14 1.15 27.90
C ASP A 40 -3.17 2.33 28.05
N ALA A 41 -2.23 2.49 27.10
CA ALA A 41 -1.30 3.63 27.08
C ALA A 41 -2.02 4.97 26.87
N ASN A 42 -3.03 4.99 25.99
CA ASN A 42 -3.87 6.16 25.75
C ASN A 42 -4.71 6.50 26.98
N LYS A 43 -5.29 5.49 27.66
CA LYS A 43 -6.03 5.67 28.91
C LYS A 43 -5.15 6.30 29.98
N LYS A 44 -3.96 5.75 30.21
CA LYS A 44 -3.00 6.29 31.18
C LYS A 44 -2.61 7.73 30.86
N THR A 45 -2.33 8.02 29.58
CA THR A 45 -1.99 9.37 29.13
C THR A 45 -3.15 10.35 29.36
N LEU A 46 -4.39 9.94 29.08
CA LEU A 46 -5.58 10.76 29.35
C LEU A 46 -5.74 11.05 30.85
N ASP A 47 -5.59 10.02 31.71
CA ASP A 47 -5.72 10.15 33.16
C ASP A 47 -4.63 11.08 33.73
N GLU A 48 -3.39 11.00 33.24
CA GLU A 48 -2.30 11.91 33.61
C GLU A 48 -2.55 13.36 33.16
N LYS A 49 -3.09 13.56 31.95
CA LYS A 49 -3.43 14.89 31.44
C LYS A 49 -4.62 15.51 32.19
N LEU A 50 -5.61 14.70 32.56
CA LEU A 50 -6.75 15.13 33.37
C LEU A 50 -6.28 15.63 34.75
N ALA A 51 -5.42 14.87 35.42
CA ALA A 51 -4.86 15.26 36.72
C ALA A 51 -4.02 16.54 36.64
N ALA A 52 -3.21 16.69 35.59
CA ALA A 52 -2.41 17.90 35.37
C ALA A 52 -3.29 19.13 35.09
N LEU A 53 -4.36 18.98 34.31
CA LEU A 53 -5.28 20.06 33.99
C LEU A 53 -6.08 20.51 35.23
N GLN A 54 -6.53 19.55 36.05
CA GLN A 54 -7.21 19.86 37.31
C GLN A 54 -6.29 20.62 38.27
N THR A 55 -5.04 20.18 38.41
CA THR A 55 -4.04 20.86 39.26
C THR A 55 -3.76 22.29 38.78
N ALA A 56 -3.65 22.49 37.47
CA ALA A 56 -3.44 23.82 36.89
C ALA A 56 -4.65 24.74 37.10
N MET A 57 -5.87 24.20 36.98
CA MET A 57 -7.12 24.93 37.25
C MET A 57 -7.18 25.38 38.72
N ASP A 58 -6.89 24.48 39.65
CA ASP A 58 -6.93 24.78 41.09
C ASP A 58 -5.91 25.86 41.46
N LYS A 59 -4.70 25.77 40.88
CA LYS A 59 -3.65 26.78 41.09
C LYS A 59 -4.07 28.14 40.54
N ALA A 60 -4.61 28.20 39.33
CA ALA A 60 -5.09 29.46 38.74
C ALA A 60 -6.22 30.08 39.59
N ASN A 61 -7.11 29.25 40.14
CA ASN A 61 -8.19 29.71 41.01
C ASN A 61 -7.66 30.27 42.35
N ALA A 62 -6.62 29.65 42.90
CA ALA A 62 -5.93 30.16 44.10
C ALA A 62 -5.22 31.50 43.81
N ASP A 63 -4.49 31.61 42.70
CA ASP A 63 -3.79 32.84 42.31
C ASP A 63 -4.77 34.02 42.09
N VAL A 64 -5.93 33.77 41.49
CA VAL A 64 -7.00 34.77 41.33
C VAL A 64 -7.58 35.21 42.68
N THR A 65 -7.78 34.26 43.60
CA THR A 65 -8.27 34.57 44.95
C THR A 65 -7.28 35.46 45.69
N ALA A 66 -5.97 35.16 45.58
CA ALA A 66 -4.91 35.98 46.15
C ALA A 66 -4.85 37.38 45.52
N ALA A 67 -4.98 37.48 44.19
CA ALA A 67 -5.01 38.76 43.49
C ALA A 67 -6.22 39.62 43.89
N LYS A 68 -7.41 39.02 44.04
CA LYS A 68 -8.61 39.71 44.54
C LYS A 68 -8.41 40.22 45.97
N ALA A 69 -7.80 39.42 46.85
CA ALA A 69 -7.49 39.83 48.21
C ALA A 69 -6.48 41.00 48.25
N ALA A 70 -5.45 40.94 47.42
CA ALA A 70 -4.46 42.02 47.30
C ALA A 70 -5.07 43.32 46.76
N ALA A 71 -5.95 43.23 45.76
CA ALA A 71 -6.69 44.39 45.23
C ALA A 71 -7.62 45.02 46.30
N ALA A 72 -8.32 44.20 47.08
CA ALA A 72 -9.14 44.68 48.19
C ALA A 72 -8.31 45.36 49.29
N ALA A 73 -7.12 44.83 49.60
CA ALA A 73 -6.19 45.44 50.56
C ALA A 73 -5.64 46.79 50.05
N ALA A 74 -5.32 46.89 48.76
CA ALA A 74 -4.89 48.13 48.13
C ALA A 74 -5.99 49.20 48.14
N GLN A 75 -7.25 48.80 47.87
CA GLN A 75 -8.41 49.69 47.97
C GLN A 75 -8.59 50.21 49.40
N ALA A 76 -8.51 49.34 50.40
CA ALA A 76 -8.64 49.74 51.81
C ALA A 76 -7.54 50.71 52.25
N ALA A 77 -6.30 50.53 51.76
CA ALA A 77 -5.19 51.46 52.01
C ALA A 77 -5.42 52.82 51.34
N ALA A 78 -5.95 52.84 50.11
CA ALA A 78 -6.32 54.07 49.41
C ALA A 78 -7.45 54.83 50.14
N ASP A 79 -8.46 54.12 50.63
CA ASP A 79 -9.57 54.71 51.40
C ASP A 79 -9.09 55.32 52.72
N GLN A 80 -8.14 54.67 53.41
CA GLN A 80 -7.51 55.22 54.62
C GLN A 80 -6.69 56.49 54.32
N ALA A 81 -5.94 56.50 53.21
CA ALA A 81 -5.19 57.68 52.78
C ALA A 81 -6.14 58.85 52.43
N ALA A 82 -7.28 58.57 51.79
CA ALA A 82 -8.31 59.57 51.51
C ALA A 82 -8.93 60.14 52.80
N GLN A 83 -9.21 59.29 53.80
CA GLN A 83 -9.70 59.73 55.10
C GLN A 83 -8.67 60.59 55.85
N ALA A 84 -7.38 60.22 55.80
CA ALA A 84 -6.31 61.02 56.39
C ALA A 84 -6.16 62.40 55.71
N ALA A 85 -6.28 62.45 54.38
CA ALA A 85 -6.27 63.71 53.63
C ALA A 85 -7.48 64.60 53.96
N ALA A 86 -8.67 64.02 54.11
CA ALA A 86 -9.87 64.74 54.54
C ALA A 86 -9.75 65.28 55.98
N ALA A 87 -9.16 64.50 56.89
CA ALA A 87 -8.86 64.94 58.26
C ALA A 87 -7.85 66.09 58.27
N ALA A 88 -6.79 66.03 57.46
CA ALA A 88 -5.81 67.10 57.31
C ALA A 88 -6.43 68.38 56.74
N LYS A 89 -7.35 68.28 55.77
CA LYS A 89 -8.09 69.42 55.21
C LYS A 89 -9.01 70.07 56.25
N THR A 90 -9.68 69.27 57.08
CA THR A 90 -10.50 69.77 58.20
C THR A 90 -9.65 70.45 59.26
N ALA A 91 -8.49 69.89 59.62
CA ALA A 91 -7.55 70.50 60.56
C ALA A 91 -6.99 71.83 60.02
N ALA A 92 -6.67 71.91 58.73
CA ALA A 92 -6.23 73.15 58.08
C ALA A 92 -7.35 74.21 58.01
N ALA A 93 -8.60 73.80 57.79
CA ALA A 93 -9.75 74.69 57.85
C ALA A 93 -9.98 75.22 59.27
N GLN A 94 -9.87 74.36 60.29
CA GLN A 94 -9.97 74.75 61.70
C GLN A 94 -8.83 75.71 62.10
N ALA A 95 -7.60 75.44 61.67
CA ALA A 95 -6.47 76.35 61.90
C ALA A 95 -6.68 77.73 61.26
N LYS A 96 -7.33 77.81 60.08
CA LYS A 96 -7.73 79.10 59.49
C LYS A 96 -8.82 79.79 60.31
N VAL A 97 -9.81 79.05 60.82
CA VAL A 97 -10.86 79.59 61.69
C VAL A 97 -10.26 80.14 62.99
N ASP A 98 -9.34 79.40 63.61
CA ASP A 98 -8.66 79.79 64.84
C ASP A 98 -7.76 81.02 64.60
N ALA A 99 -7.06 81.08 63.46
CA ALA A 99 -6.26 82.24 63.07
C ALA A 99 -7.13 83.48 62.79
N ILE A 100 -8.32 83.32 62.21
CA ILE A 100 -9.28 84.42 62.01
C ILE A 100 -9.85 84.88 63.34
N ALA A 101 -10.17 83.96 64.26
CA ALA A 101 -10.65 84.29 65.59
C ALA A 101 -9.59 85.09 66.38
N GLU A 102 -8.32 84.68 66.28
CA GLU A 102 -7.20 85.38 66.90
C GLU A 102 -6.91 86.73 66.24
N ALA A 103 -6.97 86.82 64.91
CA ALA A 103 -6.87 88.09 64.20
C ALA A 103 -8.01 89.06 64.59
N THR A 104 -9.22 88.53 64.79
CA THR A 104 -10.38 89.31 65.26
C THR A 104 -10.19 89.77 66.70
N ARG A 105 -9.63 88.92 67.58
CA ARG A 105 -9.24 89.30 68.95
C ARG A 105 -8.22 90.43 68.94
N LEU A 106 -7.15 90.30 68.15
CA LEU A 106 -6.11 91.32 68.00
C LEU A 106 -6.66 92.62 67.42
N VAL A 107 -7.56 92.57 66.43
CA VAL A 107 -8.24 93.75 65.88
C VAL A 107 -9.10 94.43 66.93
N ASN A 108 -9.81 93.67 67.78
CA ASN A 108 -10.60 94.22 68.88
C ASN A 108 -9.74 94.82 69.99
N GLU A 109 -8.59 94.22 70.31
CA GLU A 109 -7.60 94.82 71.23
C GLU A 109 -6.96 96.08 70.64
N LEU A 110 -6.64 96.08 69.34
CA LEU A 110 -6.21 97.27 68.61
C LEU A 110 -7.28 98.36 68.65
N LYS A 111 -8.56 98.01 68.54
CA LYS A 111 -9.68 98.96 68.61
C LYS A 111 -9.76 99.66 69.96
N VAL A 112 -9.46 98.95 71.06
CA VAL A 112 -9.36 99.51 72.42
C VAL A 112 -8.13 100.42 72.58
N ILE A 113 -7.04 100.15 71.86
CA ILE A 113 -5.80 100.94 71.89
C ILE A 113 -5.88 102.19 71.00
N VAL A 114 -6.56 102.11 69.85
CA VAL A 114 -6.71 103.20 68.87
C VAL A 114 -7.58 104.35 69.41
N ASP A 115 -8.41 104.11 70.43
CA ASP A 115 -9.13 105.16 71.17
C ASP A 115 -8.23 106.07 72.03
N LYS A 116 -6.91 105.81 72.09
CA LYS A 116 -5.92 106.67 72.77
C LYS A 116 -4.65 106.89 71.92
N LYS A 117 -4.69 107.90 71.04
CA LYS A 117 -3.57 108.58 70.31
C LYS A 117 -2.24 107.78 70.18
N VAL A 118 -1.94 107.22 69.00
CA VAL A 118 -0.70 106.43 68.75
C VAL A 118 0.25 107.07 67.72
N ASP A 119 1.55 106.92 67.95
CA ASP A 119 2.73 107.38 67.20
C ASP A 119 2.95 106.60 65.86
N LYS A 120 3.28 107.33 64.78
CA LYS A 120 3.41 106.80 63.40
C LYS A 120 4.51 105.74 63.25
N ALA A 121 5.60 105.85 64.01
CA ALA A 121 6.70 104.88 63.91
C ALA A 121 6.29 103.47 64.36
N VAL A 122 5.39 103.38 65.35
CA VAL A 122 4.85 102.10 65.84
C VAL A 122 3.89 101.48 64.82
N TYR A 123 3.10 102.32 64.14
CA TYR A 123 2.20 101.88 63.06
C TYR A 123 2.98 101.28 61.89
N ASP A 124 4.00 101.98 61.40
CA ASP A 124 4.80 101.54 60.24
C ASP A 124 5.55 100.23 60.54
N ALA A 125 6.09 100.05 61.75
CA ALA A 125 6.76 98.81 62.16
C ALA A 125 5.81 97.60 62.23
N LYS A 126 4.56 97.83 62.65
CA LYS A 126 3.52 96.79 62.68
C LYS A 126 3.04 96.44 61.27
N MET A 127 2.89 97.43 60.38
CA MET A 127 2.57 97.19 58.98
C MET A 127 3.66 96.38 58.26
N ALA A 128 4.94 96.69 58.49
CA ALA A 128 6.04 95.90 57.95
C ALA A 128 6.02 94.43 58.44
N THR A 129 5.62 94.20 59.69
CA THR A 129 5.46 92.84 60.24
C THR A 129 4.30 92.09 59.58
N ILE A 130 3.20 92.78 59.29
CA ILE A 130 2.03 92.22 58.58
C ILE A 130 2.43 91.85 57.14
N ASP A 131 3.13 92.73 56.43
CA ASP A 131 3.59 92.46 55.07
C ASP A 131 4.55 91.26 55.02
N ALA A 132 5.44 91.14 56.01
CA ALA A 132 6.31 89.97 56.14
C ALA A 132 5.52 88.68 56.38
N HIS A 133 4.45 88.72 57.20
CA HIS A 133 3.58 87.57 57.40
C HIS A 133 2.76 87.22 56.15
N LEU A 134 2.29 88.22 55.39
CA LEU A 134 1.58 88.01 54.12
C LEU A 134 2.50 87.33 53.10
N ALA A 135 3.75 87.77 52.97
CA ALA A 135 4.72 87.12 52.09
C ALA A 135 4.98 85.66 52.47
N VAL A 136 5.04 85.34 53.78
CA VAL A 136 5.18 83.95 54.26
C VAL A 136 3.93 83.12 53.96
N ILE A 137 2.74 83.70 54.10
CA ILE A 137 1.47 83.05 53.76
C ILE A 137 1.39 82.76 52.26
N ASP A 138 1.76 83.72 51.41
CA ASP A 138 1.76 83.55 49.96
C ASP A 138 2.73 82.45 49.51
N GLY A 139 3.94 82.39 50.11
CA GLY A 139 4.89 81.30 49.85
C GLY A 139 4.36 79.92 50.27
N LYS A 140 3.66 79.84 51.41
CA LYS A 140 2.99 78.60 51.85
C LYS A 140 1.81 78.23 50.94
N LEU A 141 1.07 79.22 50.43
CA LEU A 141 -0.05 79.01 49.52
C LEU A 141 0.43 78.45 48.17
N ALA A 142 1.50 79.02 47.61
CA ALA A 142 2.12 78.51 46.39
C ALA A 142 2.65 77.07 46.56
N SER A 143 3.21 76.75 47.74
CA SER A 143 3.65 75.40 48.06
C SER A 143 2.47 74.41 48.18
N LEU A 144 1.33 74.85 48.72
CA LEU A 144 0.11 74.06 48.79
C LEU A 144 -0.53 73.84 47.42
N GLU A 145 -0.49 74.84 46.53
CA GLU A 145 -0.95 74.68 45.14
C GLU A 145 -0.09 73.67 44.38
N ALA A 146 1.23 73.69 44.55
CA ALA A 146 2.12 72.69 43.97
C ALA A 146 1.81 71.28 44.50
N ALA A 147 1.53 71.14 45.80
CA ALA A 147 1.14 69.86 46.41
C ALA A 147 -0.23 69.36 45.91
N ASP A 148 -1.21 70.25 45.71
CA ASP A 148 -2.52 69.92 45.15
C ASP A 148 -2.42 69.40 43.71
N ILE A 149 -1.56 70.01 42.88
CA ILE A 149 -1.27 69.52 41.53
C ILE A 149 -0.66 68.11 41.58
N ALA A 150 0.33 67.88 42.46
CA ALA A 150 0.97 66.57 42.60
C ALA A 150 -0.01 65.47 43.07
N ILE A 151 -0.90 65.78 44.00
CA ILE A 151 -1.94 64.85 44.48
C ILE A 151 -2.94 64.53 43.36
N LYS A 152 -3.37 65.54 42.59
CA LYS A 152 -4.25 65.34 41.43
C LYS A 152 -3.62 64.44 40.37
N MET A 153 -2.32 64.58 40.11
CA MET A 153 -1.59 63.68 39.21
C MET A 153 -1.56 62.24 39.74
N GLN A 154 -1.37 62.03 41.05
CA GLN A 154 -1.41 60.70 41.66
C GLN A 154 -2.81 60.08 41.63
N ILE A 155 -3.88 60.87 41.86
CA ILE A 155 -5.26 60.41 41.74
C ILE A 155 -5.55 59.98 40.30
N ALA A 156 -5.16 60.78 39.30
CA ALA A 156 -5.32 60.42 37.90
C ALA A 156 -4.58 59.12 37.54
N ALA A 157 -3.38 58.90 38.09
CA ALA A 157 -2.63 57.66 37.91
C ALA A 157 -3.33 56.45 38.58
N LEU A 158 -3.91 56.63 39.77
CA LEU A 158 -4.69 55.60 40.47
C LEU A 158 -5.99 55.27 39.73
N GLU A 159 -6.69 56.27 39.18
CA GLU A 159 -7.88 56.08 38.36
C GLU A 159 -7.54 55.33 37.06
N ALA A 160 -6.45 55.69 36.38
CA ALA A 160 -5.96 54.97 35.20
C ALA A 160 -5.59 53.51 35.53
N PHE A 161 -4.99 53.27 36.71
CA PHE A 161 -4.67 51.92 37.18
C PHE A 161 -5.95 51.12 37.48
N LYS A 162 -6.97 51.74 38.08
CA LYS A 162 -8.29 51.14 38.29
C LYS A 162 -8.97 50.77 36.96
N THR A 163 -8.96 51.67 35.99
CA THR A 163 -9.50 51.40 34.64
C THR A 163 -8.74 50.25 33.97
N SER A 164 -7.41 50.18 34.13
CA SER A 164 -6.60 49.07 33.63
C SER A 164 -6.96 47.74 34.29
N ILE A 165 -7.28 47.73 35.60
CA ILE A 165 -7.79 46.55 36.30
C ILE A 165 -9.18 46.15 35.81
N ASP A 166 -10.08 47.11 35.64
CA ASP A 166 -11.44 46.86 35.18
C ASP A 166 -11.45 46.34 33.73
N ALA A 167 -10.51 46.80 32.89
CA ALA A 167 -10.30 46.32 31.52
C ALA A 167 -9.74 44.88 31.43
N LEU A 168 -9.15 44.33 32.50
CA LEU A 168 -8.69 42.93 32.54
C LEU A 168 -9.85 41.92 32.55
N ASN A 169 -11.11 42.37 32.58
CA ASN A 169 -12.32 41.56 32.31
C ASN A 169 -12.45 40.29 33.19
N LEU A 170 -11.94 40.35 34.42
CA LEU A 170 -11.86 39.25 35.39
C LEU A 170 -13.22 38.76 35.92
N THR A 171 -14.31 39.49 35.63
CA THR A 171 -15.67 39.20 36.12
C THR A 171 -16.57 38.51 35.09
N THR A 172 -16.20 38.51 33.80
CA THR A 172 -17.05 37.98 32.72
C THR A 172 -16.34 36.93 31.88
N THR A 173 -15.25 37.27 31.19
CA THR A 173 -14.53 36.36 30.27
C THR A 173 -13.82 35.24 31.02
N PHE A 174 -13.21 35.53 32.17
CA PHE A 174 -12.48 34.52 32.95
C PHE A 174 -13.42 33.49 33.61
N PRO A 175 -14.54 33.86 34.26
CA PRO A 175 -15.53 32.87 34.72
C PRO A 175 -16.15 32.05 33.57
N ALA A 176 -16.36 32.67 32.40
CA ALA A 176 -16.82 31.95 31.22
C ALA A 176 -15.79 30.92 30.76
N LEU A 177 -14.50 31.29 30.73
CA LEU A 177 -13.40 30.36 30.41
C LEU A 177 -13.28 29.25 31.47
N GLN A 178 -13.39 29.57 32.76
CA GLN A 178 -13.42 28.58 33.85
C GLN A 178 -14.57 27.58 33.67
N THR A 179 -15.74 28.07 33.29
CA THR A 179 -16.91 27.22 32.98
C THR A 179 -16.62 26.33 31.77
N GLN A 180 -16.02 26.87 30.71
CA GLN A 180 -15.64 26.08 29.53
C GLN A 180 -14.61 25.00 29.86
N VAL A 181 -13.59 25.31 30.67
CA VAL A 181 -12.60 24.31 31.09
C VAL A 181 -13.24 23.25 32.00
N ALA A 182 -14.17 23.61 32.89
CA ALA A 182 -14.91 22.64 33.71
C ALA A 182 -15.77 21.70 32.84
N THR A 183 -16.43 22.22 31.80
CA THR A 183 -17.15 21.39 30.82
C THR A 183 -16.21 20.46 30.07
N LEU A 184 -15.05 20.95 29.60
CA LEU A 184 -14.05 20.13 28.92
C LEU A 184 -13.48 19.02 29.82
N VAL A 185 -13.29 19.29 31.11
CA VAL A 185 -12.90 18.29 32.11
C VAL A 185 -13.99 17.21 32.22
N THR A 186 -15.26 17.61 32.30
CA THR A 186 -16.40 16.67 32.36
C THR A 186 -16.50 15.80 31.09
N ASP A 187 -16.34 16.41 29.92
CA ASP A 187 -16.34 15.69 28.64
C ASP A 187 -15.17 14.69 28.55
N LEU A 188 -14.00 15.05 29.09
CA LEU A 188 -12.83 14.19 29.14
C LEU A 188 -13.02 12.99 30.08
N GLU A 189 -13.67 13.19 31.23
CA GLU A 189 -14.06 12.11 32.16
C GLU A 189 -15.06 11.12 31.51
N ALA A 190 -16.05 11.65 30.78
CA ALA A 190 -17.00 10.83 30.03
C ALA A 190 -16.31 10.03 28.92
N LEU A 191 -15.33 10.63 28.24
CA LEU A 191 -14.51 9.94 27.23
C LEU A 191 -13.62 8.86 27.86
N SER A 192 -12.96 9.14 28.99
CA SER A 192 -12.16 8.14 29.72
C SER A 192 -13.01 6.93 30.15
N SER A 193 -14.25 7.17 30.56
CA SER A 193 -15.22 6.10 30.88
C SER A 193 -15.57 5.24 29.66
N LYS A 194 -15.80 5.86 28.50
CA LYS A 194 -16.03 5.12 27.23
C LYS A 194 -14.81 4.30 26.80
N VAL A 195 -13.59 4.83 26.97
CA VAL A 195 -12.35 4.08 26.68
C VAL A 195 -12.22 2.86 27.59
N ALA A 196 -12.57 2.99 28.88
CA ALA A 196 -12.56 1.86 29.81
C ALA A 196 -13.62 0.78 29.44
N GLN A 197 -14.81 1.20 29.01
CA GLN A 197 -15.83 0.27 28.51
C GLN A 197 -15.34 -0.46 27.26
N ASN A 198 -14.80 0.27 26.27
CA ASN A 198 -14.26 -0.34 25.05
C ASN A 198 -13.16 -1.36 25.35
N SER A 199 -12.29 -1.07 26.32
CA SER A 199 -11.28 -2.04 26.79
C SER A 199 -11.92 -3.33 27.32
N THR A 200 -13.02 -3.22 28.06
CA THR A 200 -13.76 -4.39 28.59
C THR A 200 -14.44 -5.17 27.48
N ASP A 201 -15.03 -4.46 26.51
CA ASP A 201 -15.69 -5.06 25.35
C ASP A 201 -14.68 -5.83 24.47
N ILE A 202 -13.47 -5.27 24.26
CA ILE A 202 -12.38 -5.94 23.52
C ILE A 202 -11.98 -7.25 24.21
N VAL A 203 -11.82 -7.25 25.53
CA VAL A 203 -11.50 -8.47 26.29
C VAL A 203 -12.61 -9.53 26.13
N THR A 204 -13.87 -9.10 26.15
CA THR A 204 -15.02 -10.00 25.97
C THR A 204 -15.04 -10.59 24.55
N ILE A 205 -14.87 -9.74 23.53
CA ILE A 205 -14.79 -10.17 22.13
C ILE A 205 -13.64 -11.15 21.91
N LYS A 206 -12.49 -10.93 22.55
CA LYS A 206 -11.35 -11.86 22.49
C LYS A 206 -11.70 -13.24 23.06
N ALA A 207 -12.41 -13.29 24.19
CA ALA A 207 -12.87 -14.54 24.78
C ALA A 207 -13.90 -15.25 23.87
N ASP A 208 -14.84 -14.50 23.27
CA ASP A 208 -15.83 -15.04 22.35
C ASP A 208 -15.18 -15.59 21.07
N LEU A 209 -14.17 -14.90 20.53
CA LEU A 209 -13.43 -15.36 19.35
C LEU A 209 -12.66 -16.65 19.63
N LEU A 210 -12.04 -16.76 20.81
CA LEU A 210 -11.38 -17.99 21.25
C LEU A 210 -12.38 -19.15 21.39
N ALA A 211 -13.55 -18.89 21.98
CA ALA A 211 -14.61 -19.89 22.10
C ALA A 211 -15.13 -20.34 20.73
N LEU A 212 -15.26 -19.41 19.78
CA LEU A 212 -15.67 -19.71 18.41
C LEU A 212 -14.60 -20.54 17.68
N SER A 213 -13.32 -20.21 17.83
CA SER A 213 -12.19 -20.98 17.29
C SER A 213 -12.25 -22.44 17.77
N ASN A 214 -12.38 -22.66 19.08
CA ASN A 214 -12.48 -24.02 19.64
C ASN A 214 -13.68 -24.80 19.09
N ARG A 215 -14.81 -24.12 18.84
CA ARG A 215 -15.99 -24.73 18.22
C ARG A 215 -15.75 -25.08 16.75
N ILE A 216 -15.00 -24.26 16.01
CA ILE A 216 -14.61 -24.54 14.62
C ILE A 216 -13.70 -25.77 14.58
N ASP A 217 -12.69 -25.86 15.46
CA ASP A 217 -11.79 -27.02 15.53
C ASP A 217 -12.55 -28.32 15.84
N THR A 218 -13.54 -28.23 16.74
CA THR A 218 -14.42 -29.37 17.06
C THR A 218 -15.27 -29.78 15.86
N ILE A 219 -15.82 -28.81 15.12
CA ILE A 219 -16.61 -29.08 13.91
C ILE A 219 -15.71 -29.70 12.83
N GLU A 220 -14.50 -29.19 12.63
CA GLU A 220 -13.55 -29.73 11.67
C GLU A 220 -13.21 -31.19 12.01
N THR A 221 -12.94 -31.48 13.28
CA THR A 221 -12.71 -32.85 13.76
C THR A 221 -13.90 -33.76 13.47
N ASN A 222 -15.12 -33.29 13.73
CA ASN A 222 -16.35 -34.05 13.45
C ASN A 222 -16.56 -34.27 11.95
N VAL A 223 -16.30 -33.25 11.12
CA VAL A 223 -16.40 -33.35 9.65
C VAL A 223 -15.39 -34.35 9.10
N VAL A 224 -14.16 -34.34 9.61
CA VAL A 224 -13.14 -35.34 9.26
C VAL A 224 -13.60 -36.74 9.65
N ALA A 225 -14.08 -36.94 10.88
CA ALA A 225 -14.56 -38.25 11.36
C ALA A 225 -15.77 -38.79 10.56
N ILE A 226 -16.71 -37.91 10.21
CA ILE A 226 -17.83 -38.25 9.33
C ILE A 226 -17.31 -38.59 7.93
N GLY A 227 -16.37 -37.81 7.39
CA GLY A 227 -15.73 -38.09 6.11
C GLY A 227 -15.05 -39.46 6.08
N THR A 228 -14.32 -39.83 7.14
CA THR A 228 -13.72 -41.15 7.29
C THR A 228 -14.78 -42.25 7.30
N SER A 229 -15.84 -42.09 8.11
CA SER A 229 -16.92 -43.07 8.21
C SER A 229 -17.67 -43.25 6.90
N LEU A 230 -17.91 -42.15 6.17
CA LEU A 230 -18.58 -42.18 4.87
C LEU A 230 -17.68 -42.84 3.81
N ASN A 231 -16.38 -42.56 3.83
CA ASN A 231 -15.42 -43.22 2.95
C ASN A 231 -15.37 -44.73 3.20
N THR A 232 -15.42 -45.19 4.45
CA THR A 232 -15.48 -46.63 4.76
C THR A 232 -16.75 -47.29 4.21
N VAL A 233 -17.91 -46.63 4.31
CA VAL A 233 -19.17 -47.15 3.74
C VAL A 233 -19.15 -47.14 2.21
N ILE A 234 -18.62 -46.08 1.61
CA ILE A 234 -18.42 -45.99 0.15
C ILE A 234 -17.48 -47.10 -0.31
N GLU A 235 -16.37 -47.36 0.39
CA GLU A 235 -15.44 -48.45 0.06
C GLU A 235 -16.12 -49.81 0.15
N LEU A 236 -16.87 -50.09 1.23
CA LEU A 236 -17.58 -51.36 1.41
C LEU A 236 -18.62 -51.60 0.30
N LEU A 237 -19.43 -50.60 -0.03
CA LEU A 237 -20.44 -50.71 -1.09
C LEU A 237 -19.83 -50.73 -2.49
N SER A 238 -18.77 -49.95 -2.74
CA SER A 238 -18.12 -49.93 -4.05
C SER A 238 -17.36 -51.23 -4.33
N ASN A 239 -16.91 -51.94 -3.30
CA ASN A 239 -15.97 -53.05 -3.52
C ASN A 239 -16.55 -54.45 -3.27
N ARG A 240 -17.83 -54.59 -2.90
CA ARG A 240 -18.45 -55.88 -2.60
C ARG A 240 -18.92 -56.59 -3.88
N LEU A 241 -18.36 -57.77 -4.16
CA LEU A 241 -18.70 -58.55 -5.36
C LEU A 241 -20.15 -59.05 -5.34
N THR A 242 -20.93 -58.70 -6.36
CA THR A 242 -22.33 -59.13 -6.52
C THR A 242 -22.56 -60.01 -7.74
N ALA A 243 -21.71 -59.92 -8.78
CA ALA A 243 -21.78 -60.78 -9.96
C ALA A 243 -20.42 -61.00 -10.60
N LEU A 244 -20.25 -62.14 -11.26
CA LEU A 244 -19.12 -62.47 -12.13
C LEU A 244 -19.69 -62.88 -13.50
N THR A 245 -19.29 -62.19 -14.55
CA THR A 245 -19.72 -62.50 -15.92
C THR A 245 -18.50 -62.89 -16.74
N PHE A 246 -18.56 -64.05 -17.41
CA PHE A 246 -17.46 -64.44 -18.30
C PHE A 246 -17.39 -63.49 -19.49
N ALA A 247 -16.20 -63.01 -19.82
CA ALA A 247 -15.94 -62.12 -20.95
C ALA A 247 -15.19 -62.91 -22.03
N PRO A 248 -15.90 -63.64 -22.90
CA PRO A 248 -15.27 -64.43 -23.96
C PRO A 248 -14.55 -63.51 -24.95
N SER A 249 -13.32 -63.88 -25.32
CA SER A 249 -12.62 -63.31 -26.47
C SER A 249 -12.79 -64.16 -27.74
N GLU A 250 -13.17 -65.43 -27.58
CA GLU A 250 -13.24 -66.42 -28.65
C GLU A 250 -14.50 -67.28 -28.52
N PHE A 251 -15.01 -67.72 -29.66
CA PHE A 251 -16.18 -68.60 -29.75
C PHE A 251 -15.88 -69.76 -30.69
N ILE A 252 -16.11 -70.99 -30.24
CA ILE A 252 -16.06 -72.16 -31.10
C ILE A 252 -17.47 -72.71 -31.24
N ASN A 253 -17.97 -72.78 -32.48
CA ASN A 253 -19.32 -73.23 -32.79
C ASN A 253 -20.43 -72.46 -32.04
N GLY A 254 -20.19 -71.18 -31.76
CA GLY A 254 -21.13 -70.28 -31.09
C GLY A 254 -21.18 -70.40 -29.56
N ILE A 255 -20.27 -71.18 -28.95
CA ILE A 255 -20.12 -71.31 -27.49
C ILE A 255 -18.90 -70.50 -27.06
N GLU A 256 -19.00 -69.77 -25.95
CA GLU A 256 -17.92 -69.03 -25.30
C GLU A 256 -16.75 -69.95 -24.92
N VAL A 257 -15.50 -69.57 -25.22
CA VAL A 257 -14.32 -70.43 -25.05
C VAL A 257 -13.22 -69.79 -24.19
N ILE A 258 -12.57 -70.63 -23.38
CA ILE A 258 -11.27 -70.41 -22.74
C ILE A 258 -10.26 -71.30 -23.49
N ASN A 259 -9.32 -70.66 -24.20
CA ASN A 259 -8.41 -71.33 -25.13
C ASN A 259 -6.97 -71.39 -24.58
N PHE A 260 -6.31 -72.53 -24.67
CA PHE A 260 -4.90 -72.71 -24.33
C PHE A 260 -4.02 -72.57 -25.58
N ALA A 261 -2.87 -71.90 -25.46
CA ALA A 261 -1.98 -71.65 -26.59
C ALA A 261 -0.70 -72.50 -26.52
N THR A 262 -0.42 -73.23 -27.61
CA THR A 262 0.82 -73.99 -27.82
C THR A 262 1.68 -73.29 -28.88
N LEU A 263 2.93 -72.97 -28.55
CA LEU A 263 3.88 -72.35 -29.49
C LEU A 263 4.53 -73.42 -30.38
N GLN A 264 4.63 -73.18 -31.68
CA GLN A 264 5.28 -74.07 -32.65
C GLN A 264 6.28 -73.30 -33.51
N TYR A 265 7.50 -73.81 -33.66
CA TYR A 265 8.51 -73.15 -34.50
C TYR A 265 9.38 -74.17 -35.26
N THR A 266 9.99 -73.69 -36.35
CA THR A 266 11.04 -74.38 -37.08
C THR A 266 12.37 -73.71 -36.76
N ALA A 267 13.38 -74.48 -36.36
CA ALA A 267 14.63 -73.92 -35.86
C ALA A 267 15.42 -73.15 -36.93
N TRP A 268 16.05 -72.04 -36.53
CA TRP A 268 17.05 -71.33 -37.34
C TRP A 268 18.41 -72.01 -37.20
N THR A 269 19.00 -72.44 -38.32
CA THR A 269 20.36 -73.01 -38.36
C THR A 269 21.39 -72.04 -38.94
N ASN A 270 20.95 -71.04 -39.71
CA ASN A 270 21.74 -69.89 -40.14
C ASN A 270 21.11 -68.57 -39.67
N LEU A 271 21.81 -67.83 -38.80
CA LEU A 271 21.27 -66.62 -38.15
C LEU A 271 21.30 -65.38 -39.06
N LEU A 272 22.06 -65.41 -40.16
CA LEU A 272 22.18 -64.28 -41.11
C LEU A 272 21.10 -64.29 -42.21
N TYR A 273 20.19 -65.26 -42.19
CA TYR A 273 19.09 -65.34 -43.14
C TYR A 273 17.90 -64.50 -42.64
N ASP A 274 16.86 -64.35 -43.46
CA ASP A 274 15.65 -63.62 -43.08
C ASP A 274 14.49 -64.54 -42.69
N GLU A 275 14.69 -65.86 -42.76
CA GLU A 275 13.71 -66.93 -42.50
C GLU A 275 14.37 -68.19 -41.91
N PRO A 276 13.62 -69.04 -41.17
CA PRO A 276 14.14 -70.27 -40.57
C PRO A 276 14.61 -71.28 -41.63
N THR A 277 15.64 -72.06 -41.28
CA THR A 277 16.38 -72.94 -42.20
C THR A 277 16.33 -74.42 -41.83
N GLY A 278 15.70 -74.78 -40.70
CA GLY A 278 15.45 -76.15 -40.29
C GLY A 278 14.28 -76.83 -41.03
N SER A 279 14.05 -78.11 -40.74
CA SER A 279 12.97 -78.92 -41.38
C SER A 279 12.05 -79.64 -40.39
N VAL A 280 12.24 -79.44 -39.09
CA VAL A 280 11.44 -80.07 -38.02
C VAL A 280 10.69 -78.99 -37.24
N THR A 281 9.39 -79.19 -37.06
CA THR A 281 8.53 -78.34 -36.21
C THR A 281 8.58 -78.85 -34.77
N THR A 282 8.91 -77.96 -33.84
CA THR A 282 8.96 -78.24 -32.39
C THR A 282 7.82 -77.49 -31.70
N SER A 283 7.11 -78.16 -30.78
CA SER A 283 6.03 -77.57 -29.97
C SER A 283 6.49 -77.29 -28.54
N ILE A 284 6.09 -76.15 -27.99
CA ILE A 284 6.31 -75.74 -26.60
C ILE A 284 4.97 -75.31 -26.00
N ASN A 285 4.62 -75.85 -24.83
CA ASN A 285 3.38 -75.54 -24.12
C ASN A 285 3.73 -75.24 -22.65
N ASP A 286 3.15 -74.18 -22.08
CA ASP A 286 3.35 -73.75 -20.69
C ASP A 286 2.25 -74.28 -19.73
N GLY A 287 1.20 -74.88 -20.28
CA GLY A 287 0.04 -75.44 -19.58
C GLY A 287 -0.92 -74.40 -19.01
N LYS A 288 -0.81 -73.13 -19.42
CA LYS A 288 -1.54 -72.01 -18.80
C LYS A 288 -2.43 -71.29 -19.82
N THR A 289 -3.50 -70.69 -19.32
CA THR A 289 -4.32 -69.71 -20.05
C THR A 289 -4.97 -68.76 -19.06
N THR A 290 -5.40 -67.60 -19.53
CA THR A 290 -6.09 -66.58 -18.73
C THR A 290 -7.51 -66.39 -19.25
N ALA A 291 -8.49 -66.49 -18.35
CA ALA A 291 -9.90 -66.22 -18.62
C ALA A 291 -10.29 -64.88 -17.97
N ILE A 292 -10.99 -64.02 -18.70
CA ILE A 292 -11.41 -62.71 -18.20
C ILE A 292 -12.85 -62.80 -17.68
N TYR A 293 -13.07 -62.27 -16.48
CA TYR A 293 -14.39 -62.13 -15.88
C TYR A 293 -14.61 -60.68 -15.46
N TYR A 294 -15.79 -60.14 -15.78
CA TYR A 294 -16.21 -58.85 -15.23
C TYR A 294 -16.80 -59.06 -13.84
N ALA A 295 -16.09 -58.56 -12.84
CA ALA A 295 -16.61 -58.39 -11.49
C ALA A 295 -17.54 -57.18 -11.47
N SER A 296 -18.75 -57.36 -10.93
CA SER A 296 -19.67 -56.26 -10.66
C SER A 296 -19.85 -56.09 -9.16
N PRO A 297 -19.75 -54.86 -8.62
CA PRO A 297 -19.28 -53.64 -9.30
C PRO A 297 -17.79 -53.76 -9.71
N SER A 298 -17.37 -52.98 -10.72
CA SER A 298 -16.01 -53.05 -11.29
C SER A 298 -14.89 -52.64 -10.33
N SER A 299 -15.22 -52.01 -9.21
CA SER A 299 -14.31 -51.58 -8.16
C SER A 299 -13.91 -52.69 -7.17
N VAL A 300 -14.49 -53.89 -7.29
CA VAL A 300 -14.05 -55.08 -6.53
C VAL A 300 -12.56 -55.34 -6.77
N LYS A 301 -11.87 -55.74 -5.70
CA LYS A 301 -10.42 -56.06 -5.69
C LYS A 301 -10.20 -57.48 -5.18
N LYS A 302 -9.03 -58.05 -5.48
CA LYS A 302 -8.63 -59.42 -5.07
C LYS A 302 -8.81 -59.68 -3.57
N GLU A 303 -8.48 -58.70 -2.73
CA GLU A 303 -8.59 -58.80 -1.25
C GLU A 303 -10.02 -58.95 -0.74
N HIS A 304 -11.03 -58.57 -1.54
CA HIS A 304 -12.45 -58.76 -1.21
C HIS A 304 -12.97 -60.16 -1.59
N ILE A 305 -12.11 -61.00 -2.17
CA ILE A 305 -12.43 -62.38 -2.56
C ILE A 305 -11.59 -63.31 -1.70
N LYS A 306 -12.26 -64.07 -0.84
CA LYS A 306 -11.65 -65.04 0.06
C LYS A 306 -10.99 -66.18 -0.69
N LYS A 307 -11.71 -66.73 -1.66
CA LYS A 307 -11.30 -67.94 -2.39
C LYS A 307 -12.00 -68.04 -3.73
N LEU A 308 -11.26 -68.56 -4.71
CA LEU A 308 -11.81 -68.99 -6.00
C LEU A 308 -11.81 -70.51 -6.09
N SER A 309 -12.88 -71.07 -6.67
CA SER A 309 -13.00 -72.48 -6.99
C SER A 309 -13.60 -72.67 -8.37
N ILE A 310 -13.32 -73.83 -8.97
CA ILE A 310 -13.75 -74.16 -10.32
C ILE A 310 -14.83 -75.24 -10.26
N LEU A 311 -15.88 -75.05 -11.05
CA LEU A 311 -16.88 -76.07 -11.34
C LEU A 311 -16.65 -76.54 -12.78
N THR A 312 -16.58 -77.85 -12.99
CA THR A 312 -16.40 -78.44 -14.33
C THR A 312 -17.55 -79.37 -14.68
N GLN A 313 -17.94 -79.39 -15.95
CA GLN A 313 -18.99 -80.26 -16.45
C GLN A 313 -18.72 -80.64 -17.91
N ASP A 314 -18.85 -81.91 -18.27
CA ASP A 314 -18.74 -82.34 -19.67
C ASP A 314 -20.03 -82.06 -20.46
N ALA A 315 -19.88 -81.63 -21.71
CA ALA A 315 -20.98 -81.25 -22.60
C ALA A 315 -20.72 -81.65 -24.08
N THR A 316 -21.77 -81.61 -24.90
CA THR A 316 -21.67 -81.86 -26.36
C THR A 316 -22.46 -80.82 -27.15
N ASN A 317 -21.91 -80.31 -28.26
CA ASN A 317 -22.60 -79.37 -29.15
C ASN A 317 -23.25 -80.13 -30.32
N THR A 318 -24.45 -79.72 -30.70
CA THR A 318 -25.20 -80.23 -31.86
C THR A 318 -25.40 -79.10 -32.86
N ILE A 319 -24.63 -79.09 -33.96
CA ILE A 319 -24.63 -78.00 -34.92
C ILE A 319 -25.81 -78.18 -35.91
N THR A 320 -26.87 -77.39 -35.78
CA THR A 320 -27.93 -77.32 -36.81
C THR A 320 -28.31 -75.87 -37.12
N ARG A 321 -28.19 -75.48 -38.40
CA ARG A 321 -28.77 -74.23 -38.91
C ARG A 321 -30.31 -74.35 -38.94
N ALA A 322 -31.02 -73.50 -38.20
CA ALA A 322 -32.37 -73.09 -38.55
C ALA A 322 -32.73 -71.74 -37.89
N THR A 323 -33.44 -70.93 -38.68
CA THR A 323 -34.00 -69.60 -38.42
C THR A 323 -35.21 -69.61 -37.47
N GLY A 324 -35.33 -68.58 -36.62
CA GLY A 324 -36.58 -68.12 -35.97
C GLY A 324 -36.85 -68.68 -34.56
N GLU A 325 -37.44 -67.85 -33.68
CA GLU A 325 -37.73 -68.14 -32.26
C GLU A 325 -38.68 -69.33 -32.05
N ILE A 326 -38.32 -70.26 -31.13
CA ILE A 326 -38.99 -71.57 -30.93
C ILE A 326 -39.50 -71.77 -29.47
N ILE A 327 -39.15 -70.88 -28.54
CA ILE A 327 -39.46 -71.02 -27.09
C ILE A 327 -39.94 -69.67 -26.53
N THR A 328 -40.97 -69.70 -25.68
CA THR A 328 -41.36 -68.56 -24.82
C THR A 328 -41.23 -68.95 -23.34
N ALA A 329 -40.79 -67.99 -22.52
CA ALA A 329 -40.58 -68.15 -21.08
C ALA A 329 -41.65 -67.40 -20.27
N THR A 330 -42.12 -68.00 -19.17
CA THR A 330 -43.04 -67.34 -18.25
C THR A 330 -42.59 -67.56 -16.81
N LEU A 331 -42.58 -66.48 -16.01
CA LEU A 331 -42.27 -66.52 -14.58
C LEU A 331 -43.41 -67.20 -13.80
N ASN A 332 -43.04 -68.16 -12.95
CA ASN A 332 -43.99 -68.87 -12.08
C ASN A 332 -43.60 -68.60 -10.61
N GLU A 333 -43.92 -67.39 -10.15
CA GLU A 333 -43.81 -66.85 -8.77
C GLU A 333 -42.40 -66.69 -8.15
N GLU A 334 -42.41 -66.03 -6.97
CA GLU A 334 -41.39 -65.19 -6.32
C GLU A 334 -40.06 -65.90 -5.93
N ILE A 335 -38.97 -65.10 -5.81
CA ILE A 335 -37.62 -65.57 -5.48
C ILE A 335 -37.54 -65.98 -4.01
N VAL A 336 -37.40 -67.28 -3.73
CA VAL A 336 -37.18 -67.82 -2.37
C VAL A 336 -35.76 -68.38 -2.26
N ASN A 337 -35.00 -67.93 -1.24
CA ASN A 337 -33.62 -68.35 -0.97
C ASN A 337 -32.64 -68.17 -2.15
N GLY A 338 -32.79 -67.08 -2.90
CA GLY A 338 -31.89 -66.74 -4.00
C GLY A 338 -32.00 -67.64 -5.23
N LYS A 339 -33.04 -68.48 -5.34
CA LYS A 339 -33.30 -69.33 -6.51
C LYS A 339 -34.54 -68.83 -7.25
N MET A 340 -34.39 -68.62 -8.55
CA MET A 340 -35.49 -68.31 -9.48
C MET A 340 -35.77 -69.54 -10.34
N ILE A 341 -37.01 -70.03 -10.35
CA ILE A 341 -37.42 -71.18 -11.17
C ILE A 341 -38.17 -70.65 -12.40
N VAL A 342 -37.58 -70.85 -13.58
CA VAL A 342 -38.17 -70.43 -14.86
C VAL A 342 -38.64 -71.66 -15.63
N ASN A 343 -39.92 -71.68 -16.00
CA ASN A 343 -40.50 -72.73 -16.81
C ASN A 343 -40.40 -72.36 -18.29
N PHE A 344 -39.77 -73.23 -19.10
CA PHE A 344 -39.67 -73.06 -20.55
C PHE A 344 -40.65 -73.99 -21.27
N LYS A 345 -41.43 -73.48 -22.23
CA LYS A 345 -42.37 -74.27 -23.05
C LYS A 345 -41.92 -74.35 -24.50
N LYS A 346 -41.79 -75.57 -25.03
CA LYS A 346 -41.54 -75.87 -26.44
C LYS A 346 -42.84 -75.74 -27.25
N ASN A 347 -42.84 -74.92 -28.30
CA ASN A 347 -44.05 -74.62 -29.08
C ASN A 347 -44.21 -75.41 -30.40
N ILE A 348 -43.45 -76.51 -30.59
CA ILE A 348 -43.53 -77.37 -31.79
C ILE A 348 -43.79 -78.84 -31.41
N THR A 349 -44.52 -79.56 -32.26
CA THR A 349 -44.94 -80.97 -32.06
C THR A 349 -43.94 -82.02 -32.60
N GLY A 350 -42.95 -81.63 -33.41
CA GLY A 350 -41.87 -82.52 -33.90
C GLY A 350 -40.66 -82.62 -32.97
N SER A 351 -39.78 -83.61 -33.18
CA SER A 351 -38.48 -83.73 -32.48
C SER A 351 -37.62 -82.47 -32.65
N LEU A 352 -36.94 -82.02 -31.60
CA LEU A 352 -35.89 -80.98 -31.70
C LEU A 352 -34.63 -81.54 -32.39
N ASN A 353 -34.48 -82.86 -32.38
CA ASN A 353 -33.35 -83.54 -32.98
C ASN A 353 -33.68 -83.80 -34.46
N LYS A 354 -33.06 -83.03 -35.35
CA LYS A 354 -32.73 -83.51 -36.70
C LYS A 354 -31.52 -84.42 -36.56
N ASN A 355 -31.48 -85.56 -37.24
CA ASN A 355 -30.27 -86.38 -37.30
C ASN A 355 -29.18 -85.62 -38.09
N PRO A 356 -27.99 -85.40 -37.52
CA PRO A 356 -26.76 -85.63 -38.25
C PRO A 356 -26.27 -87.03 -37.89
N GLU A 357 -26.24 -87.92 -38.87
CA GLU A 357 -25.19 -88.94 -38.88
C GLU A 357 -23.85 -88.19 -38.84
N GLY A 358 -23.08 -88.42 -37.77
CA GLY A 358 -21.68 -88.02 -37.62
C GLY A 358 -21.40 -86.51 -37.59
N ASN A 359 -21.62 -85.84 -36.43
CA ASN A 359 -20.84 -84.68 -35.96
C ASN A 359 -21.36 -84.19 -34.60
N LYS A 360 -21.03 -84.93 -33.52
CA LYS A 360 -21.12 -84.43 -32.14
C LYS A 360 -19.70 -84.13 -31.67
N GLU A 361 -19.46 -82.89 -31.28
CA GLU A 361 -18.20 -82.50 -30.65
C GLU A 361 -18.38 -82.54 -29.13
N ALA A 362 -17.58 -83.35 -28.44
CA ALA A 362 -17.52 -83.38 -26.98
C ALA A 362 -16.49 -82.38 -26.47
N PHE A 363 -16.81 -81.66 -25.39
CA PHE A 363 -15.92 -80.70 -24.74
C PHE A 363 -16.27 -80.52 -23.27
N THR A 364 -15.35 -79.95 -22.50
CA THR A 364 -15.55 -79.65 -21.08
C THR A 364 -15.92 -78.18 -20.89
N LEU A 365 -16.93 -77.92 -20.07
CA LEU A 365 -17.34 -76.60 -19.60
C LEU A 365 -16.75 -76.31 -18.21
N LEU A 366 -16.51 -75.03 -17.95
CA LEU A 366 -15.92 -74.49 -16.74
C LEU A 366 -16.70 -73.26 -16.27
N ALA A 367 -17.06 -73.19 -14.98
CA ALA A 367 -17.54 -71.97 -14.33
C ALA A 367 -16.67 -71.62 -13.11
N LEU A 368 -16.47 -70.32 -12.88
CA LEU A 368 -15.70 -69.78 -11.77
C LEU A 368 -16.63 -69.43 -10.60
N GLN A 369 -16.28 -69.85 -9.40
CA GLN A 369 -16.99 -69.51 -8.17
C GLN A 369 -16.09 -68.72 -7.23
N ALA A 370 -16.62 -67.64 -6.65
CA ALA A 370 -15.94 -66.75 -5.72
C ALA A 370 -16.66 -66.69 -4.37
N GLU A 371 -15.94 -67.03 -3.30
CA GLU A 371 -16.33 -66.76 -1.92
C GLU A 371 -15.91 -65.33 -1.56
N ILE A 372 -16.81 -64.53 -0.99
CA ILE A 372 -16.52 -63.12 -0.63
C ILE A 372 -15.83 -63.07 0.73
N GLU A 373 -14.80 -62.23 0.85
CA GLU A 373 -14.14 -61.93 2.14
C GLU A 373 -15.07 -61.06 3.00
N LEU A 374 -15.18 -61.40 4.29
CA LEU A 374 -16.12 -60.75 5.21
C LEU A 374 -15.38 -60.02 6.32
N THR A 375 -15.94 -58.89 6.75
CA THR A 375 -15.47 -58.20 7.95
C THR A 375 -15.82 -58.97 9.22
N GLU A 376 -15.08 -58.74 10.32
CA GLU A 376 -15.35 -59.39 11.61
C GLU A 376 -16.81 -59.20 12.08
N ALA A 377 -17.39 -58.03 11.82
CA ALA A 377 -18.78 -57.73 12.13
C ALA A 377 -19.77 -58.55 11.28
N GLU A 378 -19.47 -58.80 10.00
CA GLU A 378 -20.33 -59.61 9.13
C GLU A 378 -20.24 -61.11 9.46
N ILE A 379 -19.06 -61.57 9.88
CA ILE A 379 -18.85 -62.93 10.39
C ILE A 379 -19.67 -63.15 11.67
N ALA A 380 -19.66 -62.18 12.59
CA ALA A 380 -20.48 -62.22 13.82
C ALA A 380 -21.99 -62.30 13.53
N ASN A 381 -22.43 -61.79 12.37
CA ASN A 381 -23.82 -61.85 11.90
C ASN A 381 -24.12 -63.07 11.00
N GLY A 382 -23.17 -63.99 10.80
CA GLY A 382 -23.40 -65.27 10.14
C GLY A 382 -23.54 -65.23 8.61
N MET A 383 -23.08 -64.16 7.93
CA MET A 383 -23.19 -64.05 6.46
C MET A 383 -22.26 -65.04 5.73
N LYS A 384 -22.69 -65.60 4.58
CA LYS A 384 -21.90 -66.51 3.71
C LYS A 384 -22.22 -66.35 2.21
N PRO A 385 -21.99 -65.18 1.60
CA PRO A 385 -22.30 -64.96 0.19
C PRO A 385 -21.26 -65.61 -0.74
N VAL A 386 -21.75 -66.20 -1.83
CA VAL A 386 -20.94 -66.83 -2.91
C VAL A 386 -21.49 -66.36 -4.26
N VAL A 387 -20.61 -66.02 -5.19
CA VAL A 387 -20.95 -65.60 -6.56
C VAL A 387 -20.38 -66.63 -7.54
N THR A 388 -21.19 -67.12 -8.48
CA THR A 388 -20.76 -68.07 -9.51
C THR A 388 -20.94 -67.45 -10.89
N SER A 389 -19.98 -67.63 -11.79
CA SER A 389 -20.02 -67.12 -13.16
C SER A 389 -20.86 -67.98 -14.09
N ASP A 390 -21.03 -67.50 -15.32
CA ASP A 390 -21.47 -68.32 -16.45
C ASP A 390 -20.45 -69.42 -16.80
N TRP A 391 -20.89 -70.42 -17.57
CA TRP A 391 -20.08 -71.58 -17.99
C TRP A 391 -19.42 -71.32 -19.36
N ALA A 392 -18.15 -71.66 -19.50
CA ALA A 392 -17.35 -71.51 -20.72
C ALA A 392 -16.67 -72.82 -21.13
N ARG A 393 -16.54 -73.07 -22.44
CA ARG A 393 -15.87 -74.26 -22.99
C ARG A 393 -14.35 -74.15 -22.90
N LEU A 394 -13.64 -75.26 -22.70
CA LEU A 394 -12.17 -75.35 -22.84
C LEU A 394 -11.74 -75.77 -24.27
N ALA A 395 -10.66 -75.18 -24.80
CA ALA A 395 -10.05 -75.52 -26.10
C ALA A 395 -8.51 -75.32 -26.12
N GLU A 396 -7.83 -75.79 -27.17
CA GLU A 396 -6.37 -75.60 -27.39
C GLU A 396 -6.08 -75.23 -28.86
N THR A 397 -5.15 -74.28 -29.09
CA THR A 397 -4.73 -73.79 -30.42
C THR A 397 -3.20 -73.70 -30.55
N ALA A 398 -2.65 -73.90 -31.75
CA ALA A 398 -1.20 -73.86 -32.02
C ALA A 398 -0.79 -72.64 -32.87
N VAL A 399 0.29 -71.92 -32.50
CA VAL A 399 0.72 -70.63 -33.10
C VAL A 399 2.24 -70.49 -33.21
N VAL A 400 2.75 -69.65 -34.12
CA VAL A 400 4.20 -69.48 -34.36
C VAL A 400 4.75 -68.22 -33.66
N PRO A 401 5.80 -68.33 -32.80
CA PRO A 401 6.37 -67.18 -32.08
C PRO A 401 7.45 -66.41 -32.87
N TYR A 402 7.53 -65.10 -32.61
CA TYR A 402 8.47 -64.14 -33.20
C TYR A 402 8.98 -63.13 -32.14
N ILE A 403 10.15 -62.53 -32.35
CA ILE A 403 10.70 -61.46 -31.50
C ILE A 403 9.94 -60.15 -31.73
N HIS A 404 9.38 -59.58 -30.67
CA HIS A 404 8.66 -58.32 -30.66
C HIS A 404 9.52 -57.15 -30.16
N ASN A 405 9.36 -55.97 -30.78
CA ASN A 405 9.86 -54.69 -30.28
C ASN A 405 8.85 -54.00 -29.35
N THR A 406 9.09 -54.04 -28.04
CA THR A 406 8.16 -53.52 -27.02
C THR A 406 8.01 -51.99 -27.03
N THR A 407 8.80 -51.25 -27.81
CA THR A 407 8.67 -49.78 -27.92
C THR A 407 7.63 -49.33 -28.94
N VAL A 408 7.06 -50.25 -29.73
CA VAL A 408 6.00 -49.96 -30.73
C VAL A 408 4.66 -50.43 -30.16
N GLY A 409 3.61 -49.61 -30.32
CA GLY A 409 2.27 -49.88 -29.80
C GLY A 409 1.59 -51.14 -30.37
N THR A 410 0.34 -51.41 -29.95
CA THR A 410 -0.44 -52.63 -30.22
C THR A 410 -0.85 -52.88 -31.68
N GLU A 411 -0.30 -52.15 -32.66
CA GLU A 411 -0.70 -52.30 -34.06
C GLU A 411 0.01 -53.49 -34.73
N VAL A 412 -0.77 -54.34 -35.39
CA VAL A 412 -0.35 -55.53 -36.14
C VAL A 412 0.21 -55.10 -37.50
N ASP A 413 1.38 -54.45 -37.48
CA ASP A 413 2.13 -53.93 -38.63
C ASP A 413 3.48 -54.66 -38.72
N SER A 414 4.04 -54.79 -39.93
CA SER A 414 5.47 -55.05 -40.19
C SER A 414 6.47 -54.33 -39.24
N ALA A 415 6.10 -53.19 -38.63
CA ALA A 415 6.87 -52.44 -37.64
C ALA A 415 6.82 -53.02 -36.20
N ALA A 416 5.97 -54.01 -35.90
CA ALA A 416 5.87 -54.63 -34.57
C ALA A 416 7.08 -55.52 -34.23
N HIS A 417 7.89 -55.88 -35.22
CA HIS A 417 9.12 -56.65 -35.04
C HIS A 417 10.34 -55.76 -35.28
N PHE A 418 11.47 -56.11 -34.68
CA PHE A 418 12.76 -55.55 -35.09
C PHE A 418 13.08 -55.95 -36.53
N TYR A 419 14.12 -55.34 -37.11
CA TYR A 419 14.41 -55.50 -38.53
C TYR A 419 14.94 -56.90 -38.86
N LYS A 420 14.69 -57.35 -40.09
CA LYS A 420 15.35 -58.51 -40.70
C LYS A 420 16.83 -58.21 -40.97
N TYR A 421 17.65 -59.24 -41.22
CA TYR A 421 19.09 -59.06 -41.43
C TYR A 421 19.35 -58.14 -42.63
N THR A 422 18.73 -58.43 -43.78
CA THR A 422 18.96 -57.68 -45.03
C THR A 422 18.54 -56.21 -44.91
N GLU A 423 17.46 -55.91 -44.18
CA GLU A 423 16.95 -54.55 -43.95
C GLU A 423 17.86 -53.72 -43.04
N ALA A 424 18.28 -54.28 -41.92
CA ALA A 424 19.13 -53.57 -40.97
C ALA A 424 20.56 -53.43 -41.51
N HIS A 425 21.12 -54.50 -42.09
CA HIS A 425 22.47 -54.52 -42.65
C HIS A 425 22.56 -53.69 -43.95
N GLY A 426 21.53 -53.68 -44.79
CA GLY A 426 21.52 -52.96 -46.08
C GLY A 426 21.18 -51.46 -45.99
N SER A 427 20.76 -50.94 -44.83
CA SER A 427 20.32 -49.54 -44.68
C SER A 427 21.46 -48.54 -44.61
N ALA A 428 21.22 -47.33 -45.16
CA ALA A 428 22.17 -46.23 -45.17
C ALA A 428 22.53 -45.73 -43.76
N SER A 429 23.66 -45.04 -43.63
CA SER A 429 24.03 -44.38 -42.36
C SER A 429 22.96 -43.38 -41.91
N GLY A 430 22.66 -43.41 -40.61
CA GLY A 430 21.62 -42.60 -39.98
C GLY A 430 20.20 -43.15 -40.14
N ASP A 431 20.01 -44.23 -40.91
CA ASP A 431 18.72 -44.89 -41.11
C ASP A 431 18.59 -46.14 -40.22
N LYS A 432 17.36 -46.46 -39.83
CA LYS A 432 16.98 -47.57 -38.94
C LYS A 432 17.70 -47.52 -37.58
N ILE A 433 18.03 -46.31 -37.10
CA ILE A 433 18.57 -46.08 -35.75
C ILE A 433 17.45 -46.27 -34.74
N PHE A 434 17.63 -47.25 -33.86
CA PHE A 434 16.73 -47.51 -32.76
C PHE A 434 16.87 -46.46 -31.65
N LYS A 435 18.11 -46.06 -31.31
CA LYS A 435 18.37 -45.08 -30.25
C LYS A 435 19.71 -44.36 -30.42
N SER A 436 19.73 -43.05 -30.14
CA SER A 436 20.96 -42.24 -30.03
C SER A 436 21.33 -42.02 -28.56
N LEU A 437 22.60 -42.26 -28.20
CA LEU A 437 23.09 -42.22 -26.82
C LEU A 437 24.43 -41.48 -26.75
N PRO A 438 24.69 -40.62 -25.74
CA PRO A 438 26.04 -40.13 -25.48
C PRO A 438 27.00 -41.32 -25.32
N TYR A 439 28.18 -41.27 -25.93
CA TYR A 439 29.13 -42.39 -25.91
C TYR A 439 29.55 -42.82 -24.49
N THR A 440 29.35 -41.98 -23.47
CA THR A 440 29.62 -42.29 -22.07
C THR A 440 28.49 -43.05 -21.35
N GLU A 441 27.33 -43.22 -21.98
CA GLU A 441 26.16 -43.89 -21.41
C GLU A 441 26.00 -45.34 -21.91
N SER A 442 25.16 -46.11 -21.22
CA SER A 442 24.84 -47.51 -21.53
C SER A 442 23.33 -47.75 -21.55
N PHE A 443 22.89 -48.82 -22.21
CA PHE A 443 21.47 -49.14 -22.38
C PHE A 443 21.19 -50.63 -22.26
N ASP A 444 20.15 -51.02 -21.53
CA ASP A 444 19.73 -52.42 -21.36
C ASP A 444 18.78 -52.85 -22.49
N LEU A 445 19.19 -53.83 -23.30
CA LEU A 445 18.43 -54.32 -24.45
C LEU A 445 17.28 -55.26 -24.04
N ASN A 446 17.33 -55.84 -22.83
CA ASN A 446 16.24 -56.69 -22.35
C ASN A 446 14.94 -55.91 -22.15
N THR A 447 15.02 -54.58 -21.94
CA THR A 447 13.85 -53.74 -21.70
C THR A 447 13.03 -53.48 -22.97
N VAL A 448 13.54 -53.88 -24.15
CA VAL A 448 12.92 -53.55 -25.45
C VAL A 448 12.48 -54.77 -26.26
N VAL A 449 12.69 -55.99 -25.76
CA VAL A 449 12.36 -57.25 -26.46
C VAL A 449 11.21 -58.01 -25.79
N GLY A 450 10.37 -58.66 -26.62
CA GLY A 450 9.28 -59.54 -26.18
C GLY A 450 9.02 -60.66 -27.19
N VAL A 451 8.02 -61.51 -26.95
CA VAL A 451 7.60 -62.59 -27.87
C VAL A 451 6.16 -62.35 -28.30
N CYS A 452 5.85 -62.53 -29.59
CA CYS A 452 4.47 -62.52 -30.07
C CYS A 452 4.22 -63.46 -31.26
N ASP A 453 2.97 -63.70 -31.62
CA ASP A 453 2.59 -64.36 -32.89
C ASP A 453 2.37 -63.32 -34.03
N LYS A 454 1.88 -63.81 -35.18
CA LYS A 454 1.57 -62.99 -36.37
C LYS A 454 0.32 -62.13 -36.21
N GLU A 455 -0.63 -62.57 -35.39
CA GLU A 455 -1.81 -61.78 -35.03
C GLU A 455 -1.49 -60.73 -33.94
N GLY A 456 -0.28 -60.75 -33.37
CA GLY A 456 0.20 -59.79 -32.38
C GLY A 456 -0.01 -60.20 -30.92
N HIS A 457 -0.50 -61.41 -30.65
CA HIS A 457 -0.67 -61.93 -29.29
C HIS A 457 0.69 -62.06 -28.61
N ARG A 458 0.83 -61.51 -27.39
CA ARG A 458 2.09 -61.49 -26.65
C ARG A 458 2.24 -62.74 -25.78
N TYR A 459 3.46 -63.26 -25.72
CA TYR A 459 3.83 -64.39 -24.85
C TYR A 459 4.97 -63.98 -23.92
N VAL A 460 4.92 -64.49 -22.69
CA VAL A 460 6.00 -64.33 -21.72
C VAL A 460 7.07 -65.39 -22.02
N ALA A 461 8.23 -64.95 -22.50
CA ALA A 461 9.30 -65.84 -22.95
C ALA A 461 9.66 -66.92 -21.90
N SER A 462 9.77 -66.54 -20.63
CA SER A 462 10.15 -67.47 -19.56
C SER A 462 9.12 -68.56 -19.25
N ASP A 463 7.81 -68.31 -19.46
CA ASP A 463 6.77 -69.33 -19.25
C ASP A 463 6.91 -70.49 -20.23
N TYR A 464 7.41 -70.19 -21.44
CA TYR A 464 7.70 -71.16 -22.49
C TYR A 464 9.19 -71.58 -22.51
N ASN A 465 9.94 -71.31 -21.45
CA ASN A 465 11.38 -71.60 -21.35
C ASN A 465 12.23 -71.01 -22.50
N LEU A 466 11.79 -69.86 -23.04
CA LEU A 466 12.49 -69.08 -24.05
C LEU A 466 13.35 -67.99 -23.40
N ALA A 467 14.49 -67.66 -24.01
CA ALA A 467 15.37 -66.58 -23.55
C ALA A 467 15.92 -65.76 -24.71
N PHE A 468 16.19 -64.47 -24.46
CA PHE A 468 16.85 -63.58 -25.39
C PHE A 468 18.37 -63.62 -25.21
N GLU A 469 19.08 -63.67 -26.33
CA GLU A 469 20.52 -63.54 -26.42
C GLU A 469 20.85 -62.39 -27.39
N PHE A 470 21.88 -61.60 -27.07
CA PHE A 470 22.28 -60.45 -27.87
C PHE A 470 23.73 -60.59 -28.30
N ALA A 471 24.00 -60.35 -29.58
CA ALA A 471 25.34 -60.40 -30.15
C ALA A 471 25.57 -59.21 -31.08
N LEU A 472 26.83 -58.78 -31.21
CA LEU A 472 27.20 -57.77 -32.19
C LEU A 472 27.57 -58.42 -33.53
N VAL A 473 27.08 -57.83 -34.61
CA VAL A 473 27.20 -58.35 -35.97
C VAL A 473 28.34 -57.67 -36.70
N ASP A 474 29.13 -58.44 -37.45
CA ASP A 474 30.12 -57.87 -38.37
C ASP A 474 29.39 -57.06 -39.46
N TYR A 475 29.55 -55.74 -39.41
CA TYR A 475 28.73 -54.79 -40.17
C TYR A 475 29.55 -53.57 -40.59
N GLN A 476 29.44 -53.14 -41.84
CA GLN A 476 30.07 -51.91 -42.36
C GLN A 476 29.00 -50.90 -42.77
N LEU A 477 29.23 -49.61 -42.51
CA LEU A 477 28.28 -48.54 -42.85
C LEU A 477 28.15 -48.36 -44.37
N GLN A 478 26.91 -48.35 -44.86
CA GLN A 478 26.57 -48.06 -46.26
C GLN A 478 26.51 -46.54 -46.46
N GLN A 479 27.60 -45.92 -46.94
CA GLN A 479 27.73 -44.46 -47.10
C GLN A 479 28.48 -44.07 -48.39
N GLY A 480 27.84 -44.19 -49.57
CA GLY A 480 28.30 -43.68 -50.88
C GLY A 480 29.53 -44.36 -51.53
N THR A 481 30.50 -44.76 -50.72
CA THR A 481 31.68 -45.60 -51.01
C THR A 481 32.00 -46.32 -49.70
N GLU A 482 32.00 -47.66 -49.68
CA GLU A 482 32.16 -48.47 -48.45
C GLU A 482 33.38 -48.02 -47.62
N GLN A 483 33.12 -47.50 -46.43
CA GLN A 483 34.14 -47.30 -45.41
C GLN A 483 34.43 -48.68 -44.78
N PRO A 484 35.65 -49.24 -44.84
CA PRO A 484 35.94 -50.64 -44.47
C PRO A 484 35.86 -50.93 -42.96
N THR A 485 35.40 -49.97 -42.16
CA THR A 485 35.42 -50.06 -40.69
C THR A 485 34.19 -50.80 -40.16
N ASN A 486 34.45 -51.98 -39.61
CA ASN A 486 33.42 -52.80 -38.96
C ASN A 486 32.88 -52.13 -37.68
N GLN A 487 31.59 -51.82 -37.65
CA GLN A 487 30.90 -51.09 -36.59
C GLN A 487 30.80 -51.88 -35.28
N LYS A 488 30.84 -53.23 -35.34
CA LYS A 488 30.89 -54.09 -34.15
C LYS A 488 32.01 -53.71 -33.18
N LEU A 489 33.12 -53.23 -33.72
CA LEU A 489 34.30 -52.87 -32.93
C LEU A 489 34.06 -51.69 -31.98
N PHE A 490 32.95 -50.95 -32.11
CA PHE A 490 32.66 -49.73 -31.35
C PHE A 490 31.56 -49.88 -30.30
N ALA A 491 31.13 -51.11 -30.03
CA ALA A 491 30.24 -51.43 -28.94
C ALA A 491 30.65 -52.73 -28.26
N ARG A 492 30.13 -52.94 -27.06
CA ARG A 492 30.17 -54.20 -26.33
C ARG A 492 28.83 -54.45 -25.66
N ILE A 493 28.51 -55.72 -25.49
CA ILE A 493 27.29 -56.16 -24.80
C ILE A 493 27.70 -57.07 -23.66
N ASN A 494 27.30 -56.70 -22.43
CA ASN A 494 27.51 -57.50 -21.24
C ASN A 494 26.14 -57.74 -20.59
N ASN A 495 25.72 -59.01 -20.50
CA ASN A 495 24.41 -59.41 -19.92
C ASN A 495 23.21 -58.62 -20.50
N GLY A 496 23.23 -58.33 -21.80
CA GLY A 496 22.18 -57.55 -22.49
C GLY A 496 22.33 -56.03 -22.39
N VAL A 497 23.30 -55.50 -21.64
CA VAL A 497 23.58 -54.06 -21.59
C VAL A 497 24.61 -53.69 -22.66
N ILE A 498 24.20 -52.85 -23.61
CA ILE A 498 25.08 -52.26 -24.62
C ILE A 498 25.75 -50.99 -24.10
N SER A 499 27.05 -50.86 -24.36
CA SER A 499 27.86 -49.66 -24.08
C SER A 499 28.87 -49.44 -25.20
N SER A 500 29.37 -48.21 -25.34
CA SER A 500 30.34 -47.88 -26.38
C SER A 500 31.75 -48.38 -26.02
N GLN A 501 32.57 -48.61 -27.05
CA GLN A 501 34.00 -48.83 -26.90
C GLN A 501 34.78 -48.27 -28.10
N ALA A 502 36.09 -48.09 -27.96
CA ALA A 502 37.00 -47.88 -29.08
C ALA A 502 37.42 -49.21 -29.72
N ARG A 503 38.04 -49.15 -30.91
CA ARG A 503 38.53 -50.33 -31.64
C ARG A 503 39.47 -51.24 -30.81
N ASN A 504 40.20 -50.69 -29.85
CA ASN A 504 41.11 -51.43 -28.97
C ASN A 504 40.43 -51.99 -27.70
N GLY A 505 39.10 -51.85 -27.57
CA GLY A 505 38.32 -52.32 -26.41
C GLY A 505 38.23 -51.32 -25.26
N ALA A 506 38.79 -50.11 -25.38
CA ALA A 506 38.65 -49.09 -24.34
C ALA A 506 37.18 -48.62 -24.24
N THR A 507 36.63 -48.66 -23.03
CA THR A 507 35.20 -48.46 -22.76
C THR A 507 34.81 -46.99 -22.81
N ASN A 508 33.58 -46.66 -23.20
CA ASN A 508 33.05 -45.30 -23.16
C ASN A 508 33.97 -44.30 -23.87
N ASN A 509 34.31 -44.59 -25.14
CA ASN A 509 35.32 -43.83 -25.86
C ASN A 509 34.71 -42.98 -27.00
N GLN A 510 35.27 -41.79 -27.21
CA GLN A 510 34.82 -40.84 -28.23
C GLN A 510 34.98 -41.35 -29.66
N ASP A 511 35.87 -42.33 -29.92
CA ASP A 511 36.02 -43.04 -31.21
C ASP A 511 34.71 -43.71 -31.68
N ALA A 512 33.78 -43.96 -30.74
CA ALA A 512 32.46 -44.47 -31.04
C ALA A 512 31.49 -43.41 -31.58
N VAL A 513 31.74 -42.11 -31.39
CA VAL A 513 30.82 -41.04 -31.81
C VAL A 513 30.59 -41.08 -33.32
N GLY A 514 29.33 -41.06 -33.75
CA GLY A 514 28.92 -41.20 -35.15
C GLY A 514 28.97 -42.65 -35.69
N ARG A 515 29.32 -43.65 -34.86
CA ARG A 515 29.25 -45.08 -35.22
C ARG A 515 27.87 -45.65 -34.94
N GLU A 516 27.51 -46.65 -35.74
CA GLU A 516 26.19 -47.27 -35.71
C GLU A 516 26.28 -48.81 -35.59
N PRO A 517 26.70 -49.37 -34.44
CA PRO A 517 26.77 -50.82 -34.25
C PRO A 517 25.42 -51.52 -34.49
N LEU A 518 25.49 -52.66 -35.18
CA LEU A 518 24.36 -53.55 -35.45
C LEU A 518 24.31 -54.67 -34.41
N VAL A 519 23.17 -54.80 -33.74
CA VAL A 519 22.90 -55.80 -32.70
C VAL A 519 21.99 -56.88 -33.28
N GLN A 520 22.39 -58.14 -33.18
CA GLN A 520 21.57 -59.34 -33.40
C GLN A 520 20.86 -59.72 -32.11
N ILE A 521 19.57 -59.95 -32.20
CA ILE A 521 18.67 -60.42 -31.16
C ILE A 521 18.28 -61.86 -31.52
N VAL A 522 18.54 -62.81 -30.63
CA VAL A 522 18.23 -64.23 -30.81
C VAL A 522 17.25 -64.66 -29.74
N LEU A 523 16.12 -65.25 -30.14
CA LEU A 523 15.20 -65.94 -29.24
C LEU A 523 15.53 -67.43 -29.24
N ARG A 524 15.89 -67.98 -28.08
CA ARG A 524 16.32 -69.38 -27.94
C ARG A 524 15.36 -70.16 -27.06
N ASP A 525 14.97 -71.36 -27.50
CA ASP A 525 14.39 -72.39 -26.64
C ASP A 525 15.50 -73.05 -25.81
N LYS A 526 15.45 -72.86 -24.49
CA LYS A 526 16.43 -73.41 -23.55
C LYS A 526 16.28 -74.91 -23.35
N THR A 527 15.11 -75.48 -23.63
CA THR A 527 14.82 -76.90 -23.49
C THR A 527 15.54 -77.71 -24.54
N ASN A 528 15.34 -77.35 -25.82
CA ASN A 528 15.94 -78.07 -26.95
C ASN A 528 17.24 -77.42 -27.46
N ASN A 529 17.65 -76.30 -26.87
CA ASN A 529 18.80 -75.48 -27.28
C ASN A 529 18.74 -75.03 -28.76
N GLN A 530 17.54 -74.75 -29.26
CA GLN A 530 17.28 -74.36 -30.66
C GLN A 530 16.94 -72.87 -30.75
N VAL A 531 17.26 -72.25 -31.90
CA VAL A 531 16.91 -70.85 -32.16
C VAL A 531 15.52 -70.77 -32.78
N VAL A 532 14.66 -69.98 -32.14
CA VAL A 532 13.25 -69.81 -32.48
C VAL A 532 13.06 -68.68 -33.51
N ASP A 533 13.68 -67.53 -33.28
CA ASP A 533 13.61 -66.37 -34.17
C ASP A 533 14.86 -65.47 -34.02
N VAL A 534 15.16 -64.68 -35.06
CA VAL A 534 16.33 -63.77 -35.10
C VAL A 534 15.95 -62.43 -35.71
N ARG A 535 16.33 -61.31 -35.06
CA ARG A 535 16.10 -59.93 -35.54
C ARG A 535 17.28 -58.99 -35.23
N TYR A 536 17.23 -57.76 -35.75
CA TYR A 536 18.35 -56.82 -35.70
C TYR A 536 17.95 -55.36 -35.38
N LEU A 537 18.81 -54.60 -34.68
CA LEU A 537 18.67 -53.15 -34.43
C LEU A 537 20.00 -52.39 -34.48
N LYS A 538 19.97 -51.08 -34.76
CA LYS A 538 21.14 -50.20 -34.73
C LYS A 538 21.09 -49.19 -33.58
N ILE A 539 22.23 -48.91 -32.94
CA ILE A 539 22.40 -47.83 -31.95
C ILE A 539 23.31 -46.76 -32.54
N GLN A 540 23.09 -45.47 -32.24
CA GLN A 540 24.00 -44.38 -32.63
C GLN A 540 24.66 -43.76 -31.40
N TRP A 541 25.97 -43.54 -31.44
CA TRP A 541 26.67 -42.83 -30.35
C TRP A 541 26.86 -41.33 -30.66
N THR A 542 26.59 -40.45 -29.69
CA THR A 542 26.70 -38.99 -29.79
C THR A 542 27.74 -38.41 -28.82
N ALA A 543 28.17 -37.17 -29.06
CA ALA A 543 29.12 -36.47 -28.19
C ALA A 543 28.48 -36.04 -26.85
N LYS A 544 29.28 -36.01 -25.78
CA LYS A 544 28.90 -35.49 -24.46
C LYS A 544 29.01 -33.96 -24.44
N LYS A 545 28.04 -33.26 -23.83
CA LYS A 545 28.13 -31.82 -23.55
C LYS A 545 28.98 -31.56 -22.32
N GLU A 546 29.93 -30.64 -22.41
CA GLU A 546 30.86 -30.31 -21.32
C GLU A 546 30.98 -28.78 -21.16
N ASN A 547 30.98 -28.29 -19.92
CA ASN A 547 31.08 -26.87 -19.63
C ASN A 547 32.26 -26.58 -18.69
N VAL A 548 33.07 -25.58 -19.02
CA VAL A 548 34.10 -25.04 -18.13
C VAL A 548 33.58 -23.74 -17.52
N ALA A 549 33.26 -23.77 -16.22
CA ALA A 549 32.88 -22.58 -15.48
C ALA A 549 34.12 -21.70 -15.22
N LEU A 550 34.21 -20.56 -15.91
CA LEU A 550 35.31 -19.60 -15.75
C LEU A 550 35.17 -18.82 -14.43
N GLY A 551 33.95 -18.67 -13.92
CA GLY A 551 33.63 -17.94 -12.71
C GLY A 551 33.35 -16.45 -12.99
N ASN A 552 33.48 -15.61 -11.96
CA ASN A 552 33.32 -14.18 -12.11
C ASN A 552 34.55 -13.55 -12.79
N LEU A 553 34.35 -12.94 -13.96
CA LEU A 553 35.42 -12.28 -14.72
C LEU A 553 35.47 -10.77 -14.49
N GLY A 554 34.50 -10.20 -13.77
CA GLY A 554 34.43 -8.77 -13.53
C GLY A 554 33.47 -8.42 -12.40
N ALA A 555 34.01 -7.75 -11.38
CA ALA A 555 33.26 -7.13 -10.29
C ALA A 555 33.42 -5.60 -10.37
N PHE A 556 32.46 -4.96 -11.01
CA PHE A 556 32.46 -3.53 -11.29
C PHE A 556 31.77 -2.74 -10.18
N LYS A 557 32.24 -1.52 -9.95
CA LYS A 557 31.63 -0.57 -9.03
C LYS A 557 31.45 0.76 -9.74
N ALA A 558 30.27 1.37 -9.57
CA ALA A 558 30.02 2.72 -10.07
C ALA A 558 29.10 3.49 -9.14
N ALA A 559 29.17 4.81 -9.19
CA ALA A 559 28.21 5.68 -8.51
C ALA A 559 26.96 5.87 -9.36
N PHE A 560 25.80 5.87 -8.72
CA PHE A 560 24.51 6.20 -9.31
C PHE A 560 23.90 7.39 -8.55
N ASP A 561 23.90 8.55 -9.18
CA ASP A 561 23.18 9.76 -8.74
C ASP A 561 22.03 10.09 -9.71
N ALA A 562 21.24 11.10 -9.38
CA ALA A 562 20.11 11.54 -10.21
C ALA A 562 20.51 12.03 -11.62
N ALA A 563 21.76 12.45 -11.85
CA ALA A 563 22.25 12.80 -13.18
C ALA A 563 22.50 11.56 -14.06
N LYS A 564 22.60 10.37 -13.44
CA LYS A 564 22.85 9.09 -14.14
C LYS A 564 21.59 8.31 -14.51
N CYS A 565 20.40 8.84 -14.26
CA CYS A 565 19.13 8.10 -14.45
C CYS A 565 18.89 7.56 -15.87
N ASN A 566 19.61 8.03 -16.88
CA ASN A 566 19.50 7.55 -18.26
C ASN A 566 20.87 7.24 -18.89
N THR A 567 21.89 6.95 -18.07
CA THR A 567 23.25 6.69 -18.53
C THR A 567 23.49 5.20 -18.72
N ALA A 568 24.16 4.83 -19.81
CA ALA A 568 24.67 3.49 -20.03
C ALA A 568 25.92 3.25 -19.17
N TYR A 569 25.99 2.10 -18.49
CA TYR A 569 27.18 1.65 -17.78
C TYR A 569 27.97 0.72 -18.69
N GLU A 570 29.15 1.18 -19.11
CA GLU A 570 30.10 0.41 -19.90
C GLU A 570 31.14 -0.21 -18.98
N ASN A 571 31.06 -1.52 -18.80
CA ASN A 571 31.95 -2.28 -17.94
C ASN A 571 32.93 -3.08 -18.79
N ILE A 572 34.22 -2.84 -18.61
CA ILE A 572 35.28 -3.49 -19.39
C ILE A 572 35.96 -4.54 -18.53
N VAL A 573 35.84 -5.80 -18.93
CA VAL A 573 36.74 -6.87 -18.48
C VAL A 573 38.06 -6.66 -19.19
N GLY A 574 39.07 -6.25 -18.42
CA GLY A 574 40.40 -5.98 -18.95
C GLY A 574 41.22 -7.23 -19.25
N GLU A 575 42.41 -6.99 -19.80
CA GLU A 575 43.35 -8.01 -20.24
C GLU A 575 43.74 -8.98 -19.11
N GLU A 576 43.90 -8.52 -17.88
CA GLU A 576 44.30 -9.37 -16.73
C GLU A 576 43.30 -10.50 -16.47
N ALA A 577 42.00 -10.19 -16.43
CA ALA A 577 40.95 -11.18 -16.18
C ALA A 577 40.82 -12.18 -17.35
N LEU A 578 41.00 -11.73 -18.59
CA LEU A 578 41.02 -12.61 -19.76
C LEU A 578 42.30 -13.46 -19.84
N ASN A 579 43.45 -12.92 -19.43
CA ASN A 579 44.67 -13.72 -19.26
C ASN A 579 44.48 -14.81 -18.18
N GLY A 580 43.68 -14.53 -17.15
CA GLY A 580 43.21 -15.51 -16.18
C GLY A 580 42.39 -16.64 -16.83
N VAL A 581 41.54 -16.33 -17.82
CA VAL A 581 40.82 -17.35 -18.61
C VAL A 581 41.81 -18.24 -19.36
N TYR A 582 42.77 -17.65 -20.08
CA TYR A 582 43.77 -18.40 -20.84
C TYR A 582 44.62 -19.29 -19.93
N THR A 583 45.01 -18.78 -18.75
CA THR A 583 45.75 -19.52 -17.73
C THR A 583 44.93 -20.67 -17.18
N LYS A 584 43.66 -20.44 -16.83
CA LYS A 584 42.74 -21.47 -16.29
C LYS A 584 42.48 -22.57 -17.30
N MET A 585 42.41 -22.22 -18.58
CA MET A 585 42.24 -23.17 -19.68
C MET A 585 43.56 -23.76 -20.17
N ASN A 586 44.69 -23.24 -19.67
CA ASN A 586 46.04 -23.63 -20.03
C ASN A 586 46.30 -23.60 -21.55
N ILE A 587 45.86 -22.54 -22.22
CA ILE A 587 46.06 -22.32 -23.66
C ILE A 587 46.47 -20.87 -23.94
N SER A 588 47.08 -20.59 -25.10
CA SER A 588 47.47 -19.22 -25.45
C SER A 588 46.26 -18.34 -25.81
N ASN A 589 46.41 -17.01 -25.78
CA ASN A 589 45.37 -16.07 -26.24
C ASN A 589 44.91 -16.39 -27.68
N THR A 590 45.88 -16.53 -28.61
CA THR A 590 45.61 -16.84 -30.01
C THR A 590 44.89 -18.19 -30.16
N GLU A 591 45.29 -19.17 -29.37
CA GLU A 591 44.66 -20.50 -29.37
C GLU A 591 43.25 -20.47 -28.79
N PHE A 592 43.01 -19.74 -27.71
CA PHE A 592 41.67 -19.58 -27.13
C PHE A 592 40.71 -18.97 -28.14
N HIS A 593 41.05 -17.83 -28.76
CA HIS A 593 40.16 -17.16 -29.71
C HIS A 593 40.05 -17.85 -31.07
N ALA A 594 41.00 -18.73 -31.43
CA ALA A 594 40.84 -19.64 -32.56
C ALA A 594 39.92 -20.83 -32.23
N THR A 595 39.91 -21.27 -30.97
CA THR A 595 39.16 -22.44 -30.50
C THR A 595 37.76 -22.10 -30.02
N TYR A 596 37.54 -20.88 -29.51
CA TYR A 596 36.29 -20.46 -28.89
C TYR A 596 35.79 -19.14 -29.45
N THR A 597 34.50 -19.07 -29.75
CA THR A 597 33.81 -17.84 -30.18
C THR A 597 32.89 -17.34 -29.08
N LEU A 598 32.90 -16.04 -28.81
CA LEU A 598 31.99 -15.39 -27.85
C LEU A 598 30.55 -15.43 -28.39
N ASP A 599 29.61 -15.90 -27.57
CA ASP A 599 28.20 -15.66 -27.80
C ASP A 599 27.85 -14.23 -27.32
N THR A 600 27.34 -13.38 -28.20
CA THR A 600 27.03 -11.98 -27.89
C THR A 600 25.74 -11.81 -27.08
N GLN A 601 25.04 -12.92 -26.79
CA GLN A 601 23.87 -12.94 -25.93
C GLN A 601 24.24 -12.95 -24.45
N VAL A 602 23.30 -12.46 -23.63
CA VAL A 602 23.39 -12.48 -22.17
C VAL A 602 22.40 -13.48 -21.58
N TYR A 603 22.76 -14.05 -20.44
CA TYR A 603 22.00 -15.10 -19.76
C TYR A 603 21.72 -14.71 -18.32
N ALA A 604 20.55 -15.11 -17.82
CA ALA A 604 20.12 -14.80 -16.45
C ALA A 604 20.83 -15.65 -15.38
N ASN A 605 21.30 -16.85 -15.76
CA ASN A 605 22.01 -17.78 -14.89
C ASN A 605 22.93 -18.71 -15.71
N GLU A 606 23.80 -19.44 -15.02
CA GLU A 606 24.77 -20.35 -15.63
C GLU A 606 24.13 -21.48 -16.44
N SER A 607 23.08 -22.14 -15.93
CA SER A 607 22.41 -23.25 -16.63
C SER A 607 21.82 -22.80 -17.97
N ALA A 608 21.25 -21.59 -18.03
CA ALA A 608 20.74 -20.99 -19.26
C ALA A 608 21.87 -20.71 -20.26
N ALA A 609 23.05 -20.29 -19.78
CA ALA A 609 24.23 -20.08 -20.62
C ALA A 609 24.75 -21.42 -21.20
N VAL A 610 24.81 -22.50 -20.40
CA VAL A 610 25.20 -23.84 -20.89
C VAL A 610 24.21 -24.36 -21.93
N ALA A 611 22.91 -24.19 -21.69
CA ALA A 611 21.86 -24.59 -22.63
C ALA A 611 21.79 -23.72 -23.89
N GLY A 612 22.27 -22.47 -23.81
CA GLY A 612 22.15 -21.50 -24.89
C GLY A 612 20.76 -20.91 -25.04
N THR A 613 20.08 -20.68 -23.92
CA THR A 613 18.74 -20.08 -23.85
C THR A 613 18.86 -18.63 -23.40
N PRO A 614 18.88 -17.64 -24.32
CA PRO A 614 19.14 -16.24 -23.98
C PRO A 614 18.14 -15.68 -22.97
N SER A 615 18.58 -14.68 -22.19
CA SER A 615 17.71 -13.98 -21.26
C SER A 615 16.58 -13.25 -21.98
N VAL A 616 15.35 -13.38 -21.49
CA VAL A 616 14.18 -12.61 -21.96
C VAL A 616 14.15 -11.18 -21.39
N SER A 617 14.93 -10.91 -20.33
CA SER A 617 15.14 -9.58 -19.76
C SER A 617 16.41 -8.95 -20.36
N ASN A 618 16.33 -7.70 -20.81
CA ASN A 618 17.44 -6.95 -21.39
C ASN A 618 18.49 -6.57 -20.32
N LEU A 619 19.30 -7.52 -19.88
CA LEU A 619 20.43 -7.34 -18.94
C LEU A 619 21.66 -6.69 -19.61
N GLY A 620 21.45 -5.93 -20.68
CA GLY A 620 22.50 -5.33 -21.50
C GLY A 620 22.99 -6.23 -22.63
N THR A 621 24.12 -5.85 -23.24
CA THR A 621 24.79 -6.60 -24.32
C THR A 621 26.25 -6.84 -23.97
N ILE A 622 26.82 -7.94 -24.48
CA ILE A 622 28.25 -8.25 -24.35
C ILE A 622 28.87 -8.28 -25.73
N ALA A 623 30.04 -7.65 -25.86
CA ALA A 623 30.84 -7.65 -27.08
C ALA A 623 32.32 -7.87 -26.77
N ALA A 624 33.02 -8.58 -27.66
CA ALA A 624 34.47 -8.57 -27.69
C ALA A 624 34.95 -7.24 -28.30
N ILE A 625 35.96 -6.63 -27.69
CA ILE A 625 36.57 -5.37 -28.14
C ILE A 625 38.09 -5.51 -28.15
N THR A 626 38.80 -4.79 -29.01
CA THR A 626 40.27 -4.77 -29.02
C THR A 626 40.79 -3.95 -27.84
N ALA A 627 41.81 -4.45 -27.13
CA ALA A 627 42.44 -3.72 -26.04
C ALA A 627 43.13 -2.44 -26.56
N PRO A 628 43.11 -1.33 -25.80
CA PRO A 628 43.73 -0.07 -26.23
C PRO A 628 45.22 -0.26 -26.60
N GLY A 629 45.60 0.16 -27.82
CA GLY A 629 46.99 0.09 -28.29
C GLY A 629 47.46 -1.30 -28.78
N SER A 630 46.57 -2.30 -28.82
CA SER A 630 46.87 -3.65 -29.32
C SER A 630 46.15 -3.94 -30.64
N THR A 631 46.71 -4.83 -31.46
CA THR A 631 46.06 -5.38 -32.67
C THR A 631 45.60 -6.82 -32.48
N VAL A 632 45.95 -7.45 -31.34
CA VAL A 632 45.74 -8.89 -31.10
C VAL A 632 45.11 -9.20 -29.74
N THR A 633 45.23 -8.31 -28.75
CA THR A 633 44.65 -8.50 -27.41
C THR A 633 43.17 -8.13 -27.42
N GLN A 634 42.30 -9.00 -26.90
CA GLN A 634 40.87 -8.74 -26.76
C GLN A 634 40.50 -8.49 -25.29
N ASN A 635 39.52 -7.60 -25.09
CA ASN A 635 38.80 -7.32 -23.85
C ASN A 635 37.30 -7.66 -24.05
N LEU A 636 36.54 -7.78 -22.97
CA LEU A 636 35.07 -7.86 -23.05
C LEU A 636 34.44 -6.56 -22.58
N LYS A 637 33.41 -6.09 -23.28
CA LYS A 637 32.59 -4.95 -22.91
C LYS A 637 31.16 -5.40 -22.63
N TRP A 638 30.70 -5.18 -21.41
CA TRP A 638 29.30 -5.32 -21.02
C TRP A 638 28.66 -3.94 -20.89
N THR A 639 27.63 -3.68 -21.69
CA THR A 639 26.90 -2.40 -21.69
C THR A 639 25.52 -2.57 -21.07
N LEU A 640 25.28 -1.97 -19.91
CA LEU A 640 24.00 -1.99 -19.21
C LEU A 640 23.25 -0.65 -19.35
N GLN A 641 22.00 -0.69 -19.81
CA GLN A 641 21.14 0.49 -19.91
C GLN A 641 20.26 0.64 -18.67
N ILE A 642 20.65 1.51 -17.73
CA ILE A 642 19.98 1.62 -16.43
C ILE A 642 18.53 2.12 -16.53
N ALA A 643 18.19 2.88 -17.58
CA ALA A 643 16.81 3.34 -17.82
C ALA A 643 15.82 2.17 -18.01
N GLN A 644 16.29 1.03 -18.52
CA GLN A 644 15.49 -0.18 -18.68
C GLN A 644 15.42 -1.03 -17.39
N TYR A 645 16.23 -0.68 -16.39
CA TYR A 645 16.28 -1.35 -15.10
C TYR A 645 16.48 -0.31 -13.96
N PRO A 646 15.46 0.52 -13.69
CA PRO A 646 15.57 1.61 -12.74
C PRO A 646 15.86 1.10 -11.33
N ILE A 647 16.46 1.97 -10.51
CA ILE A 647 16.67 1.70 -9.09
C ILE A 647 15.30 1.53 -8.41
N THR A 648 15.14 0.42 -7.70
CA THR A 648 13.90 0.16 -6.94
C THR A 648 13.88 0.94 -5.62
N PRO A 649 12.70 1.17 -5.00
CA PRO A 649 12.61 1.81 -3.68
C PRO A 649 13.48 1.13 -2.61
N ALA A 650 13.54 -0.22 -2.61
CA ALA A 650 14.35 -0.98 -1.67
C ALA A 650 15.85 -0.74 -1.85
N GLU A 651 16.33 -0.72 -3.10
CA GLU A 651 17.73 -0.44 -3.43
C GLU A 651 18.13 1.00 -3.11
N TYR A 652 17.21 1.95 -3.33
CA TYR A 652 17.40 3.35 -2.98
C TYR A 652 17.55 3.54 -1.46
N LEU A 653 16.70 2.89 -0.67
CA LEU A 653 16.79 2.90 0.80
C LEU A 653 18.07 2.23 1.30
N ALA A 654 18.51 1.15 0.64
CA ALA A 654 19.75 0.46 0.94
C ALA A 654 21.02 1.24 0.52
N GLY A 655 20.87 2.32 -0.26
CA GLY A 655 22.00 3.06 -0.85
C GLY A 655 22.83 2.24 -1.83
N LYS A 656 22.30 1.11 -2.32
CA LYS A 656 23.06 0.11 -3.09
C LYS A 656 22.15 -0.73 -4.00
N ALA A 657 22.61 -0.95 -5.24
CA ALA A 657 21.98 -1.85 -6.19
C ALA A 657 23.01 -2.80 -6.82
N ILE A 658 22.63 -4.05 -7.09
CA ILE A 658 23.51 -5.06 -7.68
C ILE A 658 22.87 -5.61 -8.95
N ARG A 659 23.66 -5.74 -10.01
CA ARG A 659 23.26 -6.35 -11.28
C ARG A 659 24.24 -7.48 -11.60
N THR A 660 23.71 -8.65 -11.95
CA THR A 660 24.50 -9.83 -12.30
C THR A 660 24.05 -10.36 -13.66
N VAL A 661 25.00 -10.73 -14.51
CA VAL A 661 24.75 -11.30 -15.84
C VAL A 661 25.74 -12.42 -16.13
N TYR A 662 25.33 -13.37 -16.97
CA TYR A 662 26.17 -14.48 -17.42
C TYR A 662 26.40 -14.41 -18.93
N GLY A 663 27.59 -14.79 -19.36
CA GLY A 663 27.99 -14.92 -20.77
C GLY A 663 28.62 -16.28 -21.05
N ARG A 664 28.85 -16.59 -22.33
CA ARG A 664 29.48 -17.85 -22.73
C ARG A 664 30.37 -17.74 -23.97
N TYR A 665 31.31 -18.67 -24.04
CA TYR A 665 32.09 -18.99 -25.23
C TYR A 665 31.74 -20.39 -25.73
N ILE A 666 31.66 -20.56 -27.05
CA ILE A 666 31.32 -21.82 -27.71
C ILE A 666 32.56 -22.33 -28.44
N ASN A 667 32.91 -23.60 -28.24
CA ASN A 667 34.04 -24.22 -28.93
C ASN A 667 33.72 -24.41 -30.43
N ASN A 668 34.63 -23.98 -31.28
CA ASN A 668 34.51 -23.96 -32.74
C ASN A 668 34.62 -25.37 -33.37
N LEU A 669 35.27 -26.32 -32.68
CA LEU A 669 35.43 -27.71 -33.12
C LEU A 669 34.32 -28.61 -32.59
N ASN A 670 33.78 -28.32 -31.41
CA ASN A 670 32.69 -29.07 -30.79
C ASN A 670 31.74 -28.13 -30.04
N ASN A 671 30.62 -27.76 -30.66
CA ASN A 671 29.63 -26.86 -30.06
C ASN A 671 28.94 -27.42 -28.80
N ALA A 672 29.18 -28.69 -28.45
CA ALA A 672 28.79 -29.29 -27.17
C ALA A 672 29.71 -28.87 -26.01
N MET A 673 30.87 -28.26 -26.30
CA MET A 673 31.82 -27.73 -25.32
C MET A 673 31.67 -26.22 -25.19
N THR A 674 31.34 -25.74 -23.99
CA THR A 674 31.19 -24.30 -23.69
C THR A 674 32.07 -23.86 -22.53
N CYS A 675 32.33 -22.56 -22.45
CA CYS A 675 32.86 -21.94 -21.24
C CYS A 675 31.90 -20.84 -20.78
N THR A 676 31.45 -20.87 -19.53
CA THR A 676 30.52 -19.87 -18.98
C THR A 676 31.24 -18.91 -18.03
N PHE A 677 30.77 -17.67 -17.95
CA PHE A 677 31.31 -16.67 -17.02
C PHE A 677 30.22 -15.77 -16.44
N GLU A 678 30.53 -15.15 -15.31
CA GLU A 678 29.68 -14.19 -14.59
C GLU A 678 30.31 -12.79 -14.62
N LEU A 679 29.48 -11.75 -14.74
CA LEU A 679 29.84 -10.35 -14.54
C LEU A 679 28.88 -9.71 -13.52
N LYS A 680 29.43 -8.87 -12.64
CA LYS A 680 28.67 -8.23 -11.55
C LYS A 680 28.96 -6.73 -11.52
N LEU A 681 27.91 -5.91 -11.46
CA LEU A 681 27.99 -4.46 -11.26
C LEU A 681 27.29 -4.09 -9.95
N GLU A 682 28.04 -3.41 -9.08
CA GLU A 682 27.53 -2.80 -7.85
C GLU A 682 27.44 -1.28 -8.03
N LEU A 683 26.22 -0.75 -7.90
CA LEU A 683 25.94 0.68 -7.93
C LEU A 683 25.82 1.21 -6.50
N THR A 684 26.59 2.24 -6.17
CA THR A 684 26.41 3.03 -4.95
C THR A 684 25.37 4.12 -5.25
N VAL A 685 24.21 4.05 -4.60
CA VAL A 685 23.07 4.93 -4.87
C VAL A 685 23.09 6.11 -3.92
N ALA A 686 23.22 7.33 -4.46
CA ALA A 686 23.19 8.56 -3.67
C ALA A 686 21.75 8.89 -3.24
N GLN A 687 21.52 9.20 -1.98
CA GLN A 687 20.17 9.57 -1.51
C GLN A 687 19.92 11.08 -1.63
N MET A 688 18.66 11.44 -1.82
CA MET A 688 18.20 12.82 -1.88
C MET A 688 18.36 13.44 -0.49
N ALA A 689 18.92 14.63 -0.43
CA ALA A 689 19.12 15.31 0.84
C ALA A 689 18.90 16.81 0.69
N PHE A 690 18.32 17.40 1.74
CA PHE A 690 18.26 18.84 1.90
C PHE A 690 19.68 19.40 2.09
N ASN A 691 20.09 20.40 1.30
CA ASN A 691 21.46 20.94 1.31
C ASN A 691 21.54 22.44 1.66
N ALA A 692 20.42 23.06 2.04
CA ALA A 692 20.33 24.50 2.28
C ALA A 692 20.27 24.84 3.78
N GLY A 693 20.58 26.09 4.11
CA GLY A 693 20.27 26.72 5.40
C GLY A 693 19.04 27.62 5.33
N TYR A 694 18.76 28.35 6.41
CA TYR A 694 17.61 29.23 6.54
C TYR A 694 18.01 30.69 6.82
N ILE A 695 17.20 31.64 6.36
CA ILE A 695 17.35 33.08 6.61
C ILE A 695 16.28 33.55 7.60
N GLN A 696 16.66 33.79 8.86
CA GLN A 696 15.75 34.06 9.98
C GLN A 696 14.69 35.15 9.73
N SER A 697 15.01 36.21 8.98
CA SER A 697 14.11 37.35 8.74
C SER A 697 12.80 37.00 7.99
N TYR A 698 12.74 35.85 7.33
CA TYR A 698 11.55 35.38 6.61
C TYR A 698 10.71 34.36 7.42
N TRP A 699 11.23 33.94 8.57
CA TRP A 699 10.60 32.96 9.44
C TRP A 699 10.13 33.63 10.74
N ASN A 700 9.18 33.01 11.44
CA ASN A 700 8.69 33.55 12.70
C ASN A 700 9.79 33.63 13.77
N GLU A 701 9.77 34.71 14.55
CA GLU A 701 10.76 35.00 15.59
C GLU A 701 10.80 33.89 16.67
N GLY A 702 12.00 33.56 17.14
CA GLY A 702 12.24 32.53 18.15
C GLY A 702 12.11 31.09 17.67
N ALA A 703 11.76 30.83 16.40
CA ALA A 703 11.67 29.48 15.87
C ALA A 703 13.04 28.82 15.71
N GLN A 704 13.13 27.51 16.03
CA GLN A 704 14.28 26.70 15.64
C GLN A 704 14.22 26.36 14.15
N LEU A 705 15.18 26.87 13.37
CA LEU A 705 15.20 26.70 11.91
C LEU A 705 15.98 25.44 11.51
N VAL A 706 15.29 24.30 11.58
CA VAL A 706 15.77 22.99 11.14
C VAL A 706 14.69 22.30 10.32
N ASN A 707 15.07 21.42 9.39
CA ASN A 707 14.12 20.73 8.51
C ASN A 707 13.22 19.72 9.26
N THR A 708 13.61 19.31 10.46
CA THR A 708 12.80 18.49 11.36
C THR A 708 11.71 19.29 12.10
N ASN A 709 11.86 20.61 12.25
CA ASN A 709 10.82 21.46 12.84
C ASN A 709 9.76 21.77 11.79
N LYS A 710 8.61 21.09 11.88
CA LYS A 710 7.52 21.21 10.91
C LYS A 710 6.63 22.45 11.14
N ASP A 711 6.77 23.11 12.29
CA ASP A 711 5.91 24.23 12.73
C ASP A 711 6.58 25.60 12.58
N LYS A 712 7.85 25.63 12.16
CA LYS A 712 8.47 26.88 11.68
C LYS A 712 7.59 27.48 10.59
N THR A 713 7.38 28.79 10.67
CA THR A 713 6.39 29.48 9.88
C THR A 713 7.05 30.51 8.99
N PHE A 714 6.96 30.32 7.68
CA PHE A 714 7.36 31.29 6.66
C PHE A 714 6.29 32.37 6.55
N LEU A 715 6.70 33.64 6.59
CA LEU A 715 5.79 34.77 6.53
C LEU A 715 5.61 35.26 5.10
N VAL A 716 4.37 35.22 4.59
CA VAL A 716 4.02 35.82 3.29
C VAL A 716 3.52 37.23 3.54
N ASN A 717 4.43 38.18 3.34
CA ASN A 717 4.11 39.60 3.39
C ASN A 717 3.37 40.01 2.12
N PRO A 718 2.39 40.94 2.22
CA PRO A 718 1.82 41.54 1.03
C PRO A 718 2.90 42.26 0.23
N ALA A 719 2.86 42.10 -1.10
CA ALA A 719 3.74 42.83 -1.99
C ALA A 719 3.23 44.26 -2.16
N LEU A 720 4.14 45.22 -2.21
CA LEU A 720 3.84 46.66 -2.30
C LEU A 720 4.79 47.31 -3.30
N THR A 721 4.30 47.94 -4.37
CA THR A 721 5.18 48.55 -5.40
C THR A 721 6.17 49.56 -4.84
N SER A 722 5.85 50.22 -3.71
CA SER A 722 6.70 51.20 -3.03
C SER A 722 7.65 50.61 -1.96
N ASP A 723 7.58 49.30 -1.68
CA ASP A 723 8.44 48.64 -0.68
C ASP A 723 9.65 47.99 -1.36
N VAL A 724 10.87 48.42 -1.02
CA VAL A 724 12.11 47.90 -1.62
C VAL A 724 12.46 46.46 -1.21
N THR A 725 11.86 45.96 -0.13
CA THR A 725 12.14 44.64 0.45
C THR A 725 11.16 43.58 -0.06
N TYR A 726 9.88 43.95 -0.14
CA TYR A 726 8.79 43.03 -0.49
C TYR A 726 8.02 43.43 -1.77
N GLY A 727 8.43 44.50 -2.45
CA GLY A 727 7.70 45.05 -3.59
C GLY A 727 7.81 44.30 -4.90
N ILE A 728 6.79 44.46 -5.72
CA ILE A 728 6.70 43.91 -7.08
C ILE A 728 6.09 44.97 -7.98
N THR A 729 6.84 45.43 -8.98
CA THR A 729 6.49 46.57 -9.86
C THR A 729 5.36 46.31 -10.85
N ASN A 730 4.86 45.08 -10.92
CA ASN A 730 3.99 44.61 -12.01
C ASN A 730 2.50 44.59 -11.66
N PHE A 731 2.13 44.97 -10.44
CA PHE A 731 0.74 44.95 -9.99
C PHE A 731 0.24 46.36 -9.73
N PHE A 732 -1.05 46.55 -10.04
CA PHE A 732 -1.78 47.79 -9.78
C PHE A 732 -2.33 47.87 -8.35
N ASP A 733 -2.43 46.72 -7.68
CA ASP A 733 -3.01 46.59 -6.34
C ASP A 733 -2.32 45.55 -5.47
N CYS A 734 -2.68 45.54 -4.18
CA CYS A 734 -2.08 44.69 -3.16
C CYS A 734 -2.21 43.20 -3.52
N GLN A 735 -1.07 42.53 -3.63
CA GLN A 735 -0.96 41.09 -3.85
C GLN A 735 -0.45 40.38 -2.59
N ILE A 736 -0.97 39.19 -2.32
CA ILE A 736 -0.43 38.31 -1.28
C ILE A 736 0.36 37.20 -1.97
N ILE A 737 1.65 37.46 -2.18
CA ILE A 737 2.54 36.63 -2.98
C ILE A 737 3.97 36.74 -2.46
N ALA A 738 4.69 35.62 -2.41
CA ALA A 738 6.10 35.60 -2.07
C ALA A 738 6.82 34.43 -2.73
N SER A 739 8.14 34.59 -2.97
CA SER A 739 9.01 33.44 -3.26
C SER A 739 9.49 32.84 -1.95
N MET A 740 9.15 31.58 -1.71
CA MET A 740 9.60 30.83 -0.53
C MET A 740 11.11 30.58 -0.54
N LEU A 741 11.75 30.64 -1.72
CA LEU A 741 13.20 30.50 -1.87
C LEU A 741 13.97 31.56 -1.07
N LYS A 742 13.38 32.76 -0.88
CA LYS A 742 13.97 33.84 -0.06
C LYS A 742 14.18 33.44 1.41
N GLY A 743 13.48 32.41 1.89
CA GLY A 743 13.65 31.89 3.25
C GLY A 743 14.89 31.02 3.44
N TYR A 744 15.62 30.72 2.36
CA TYR A 744 16.73 29.77 2.36
C TYR A 744 18.02 30.44 1.89
N ASN A 745 19.15 29.87 2.32
CA ASN A 745 20.46 30.26 1.82
C ASN A 745 21.32 29.03 1.52
N ILE A 746 22.18 29.16 0.52
CA ILE A 746 23.23 28.19 0.21
C ILE A 746 24.50 29.02 0.05
N ASN A 747 25.53 28.70 0.82
CA ASN A 747 26.77 29.47 0.87
C ASN A 747 27.35 29.64 -0.56
N ASN A 748 27.39 30.89 -1.05
CA ASN A 748 27.93 31.29 -2.35
C ASN A 748 27.22 30.69 -3.59
N VAL A 749 25.95 30.31 -3.49
CA VAL A 749 25.15 29.79 -4.63
C VAL A 749 23.86 30.59 -4.77
N THR A 750 23.54 31.00 -5.99
CA THR A 750 22.25 31.61 -6.33
C THR A 750 21.15 30.55 -6.26
N ILE A 751 20.03 30.87 -5.61
CA ILE A 751 18.87 29.98 -5.53
C ILE A 751 17.82 30.49 -6.51
N ASP A 752 17.67 29.82 -7.64
CA ASP A 752 16.74 30.19 -8.71
C ASP A 752 15.49 29.29 -8.70
N GLU A 753 15.62 28.06 -8.23
CA GLU A 753 14.54 27.07 -8.17
C GLU A 753 14.61 26.18 -6.92
N PRO A 754 13.50 25.52 -6.50
CA PRO A 754 13.52 24.62 -5.35
C PRO A 754 14.51 23.46 -5.48
N LYS A 755 14.90 23.12 -6.72
CA LYS A 755 15.89 22.09 -7.03
C LYS A 755 17.28 22.42 -6.48
N ASP A 756 17.61 23.70 -6.33
CA ASP A 756 18.90 24.15 -5.80
C ASP A 756 19.04 23.80 -4.31
N LEU A 757 17.92 23.71 -3.58
CA LEU A 757 17.85 23.40 -2.14
C LEU A 757 18.16 21.94 -1.80
N VAL A 758 18.34 21.09 -2.81
CA VAL A 758 18.45 19.64 -2.64
C VAL A 758 19.60 19.07 -3.46
N SER A 759 20.29 18.09 -2.89
CA SER A 759 21.31 17.30 -3.57
C SER A 759 20.75 15.96 -4.06
N ASN A 760 21.40 15.38 -5.08
CA ASN A 760 21.07 14.07 -5.63
C ASN A 760 19.60 13.90 -6.03
N ALA A 761 18.97 14.91 -6.63
CA ALA A 761 17.61 14.81 -7.17
C ALA A 761 17.61 15.25 -8.64
N GLN A 762 16.61 14.86 -9.41
CA GLN A 762 16.33 15.41 -10.74
C GLN A 762 15.50 16.68 -10.67
N ASN A 763 14.44 16.69 -9.85
CA ASN A 763 13.55 17.84 -9.65
C ASN A 763 13.26 18.02 -8.16
N ALA A 764 12.84 19.21 -7.76
CA ALA A 764 12.20 19.44 -6.47
C ALA A 764 11.13 20.54 -6.58
N ASN A 765 10.08 20.44 -5.76
CA ASN A 765 8.97 21.38 -5.72
C ASN A 765 8.49 21.59 -4.29
N PHE A 766 8.03 22.80 -4.00
CA PHE A 766 7.17 23.04 -2.84
C PHE A 766 5.72 22.67 -3.20
N VAL A 767 5.04 21.98 -2.29
CA VAL A 767 3.64 21.57 -2.43
C VAL A 767 2.92 21.73 -1.10
N PHE A 768 1.60 21.89 -1.15
CA PHE A 768 0.78 21.87 0.06
C PHE A 768 0.83 20.50 0.73
N ASP A 769 0.99 20.49 2.06
CA ASP A 769 1.08 19.23 2.81
C ASP A 769 -0.31 18.71 3.15
N ILE A 770 -0.85 17.90 2.24
CA ILE A 770 -2.21 17.34 2.31
C ILE A 770 -2.48 16.62 3.64
N ASN A 771 -1.46 15.97 4.22
CA ASN A 771 -1.58 15.20 5.46
C ASN A 771 -1.73 16.08 6.70
N ARG A 772 -1.46 17.39 6.58
CA ARG A 772 -1.51 18.36 7.68
C ARG A 772 -2.60 19.41 7.52
N LEU A 773 -3.46 19.32 6.51
CA LEU A 773 -4.51 20.33 6.24
C LEU A 773 -5.55 20.47 7.36
N SER A 774 -5.65 19.50 8.26
CA SER A 774 -6.56 19.55 9.42
C SER A 774 -6.36 20.80 10.29
N VAL A 775 -5.17 21.41 10.27
CA VAL A 775 -4.88 22.69 10.96
C VAL A 775 -5.73 23.87 10.47
N LEU A 776 -6.31 23.77 9.26
CA LEU A 776 -7.18 24.79 8.67
C LEU A 776 -8.68 24.55 8.92
N GLY A 777 -9.04 23.41 9.52
CA GLY A 777 -10.43 22.97 9.73
C GLY A 777 -10.99 22.13 8.58
N ALA A 778 -12.30 21.87 8.59
CA ALA A 778 -12.96 21.04 7.58
C ALA A 778 -13.03 21.70 6.20
N GLY A 779 -13.15 20.93 5.12
CA GLY A 779 -13.46 21.42 3.77
C GLY A 779 -12.27 21.97 2.94
N TRP A 780 -11.04 21.81 3.43
CA TRP A 780 -9.81 22.13 2.67
C TRP A 780 -9.29 20.90 1.92
N THR A 781 -8.93 21.09 0.65
CA THR A 781 -8.41 20.02 -0.22
C THR A 781 -7.28 20.56 -1.09
N VAL A 782 -6.42 19.68 -1.59
CA VAL A 782 -5.35 20.02 -2.53
C VAL A 782 -5.58 19.24 -3.83
N ASP A 783 -5.16 19.79 -4.97
CA ASP A 783 -5.17 19.09 -6.26
C ASP A 783 -4.17 17.92 -6.31
N PHE A 784 -4.20 17.21 -7.44
CA PHE A 784 -3.39 16.01 -7.67
C PHE A 784 -1.88 16.29 -7.70
N ASP A 785 -1.46 17.44 -8.24
CA ASP A 785 -0.05 17.82 -8.31
C ASP A 785 0.46 18.48 -7.01
N GLY A 786 -0.42 18.71 -6.03
CA GLY A 786 -0.06 19.28 -4.74
C GLY A 786 0.04 20.81 -4.73
N CYS A 787 -0.22 21.48 -5.84
CA CYS A 787 0.15 22.88 -6.08
C CYS A 787 -0.99 23.88 -5.88
N THR A 788 -2.25 23.46 -5.84
CA THR A 788 -3.41 24.33 -5.61
C THR A 788 -4.19 23.90 -4.38
N LEU A 789 -4.39 24.83 -3.45
CA LEU A 789 -5.24 24.66 -2.28
C LEU A 789 -6.64 25.16 -2.56
N PHE A 790 -7.64 24.37 -2.19
CA PHE A 790 -9.06 24.66 -2.35
C PHE A 790 -9.79 24.64 -1.01
N LYS A 791 -10.89 25.39 -0.94
CA LYS A 791 -11.89 25.32 0.12
C LYS A 791 -13.25 25.12 -0.53
N ASN A 792 -13.90 23.99 -0.25
CA ASN A 792 -15.20 23.62 -0.84
C ASN A 792 -15.23 23.77 -2.38
N GLY A 793 -14.16 23.38 -3.07
CA GLY A 793 -14.03 23.47 -4.53
C GLY A 793 -13.64 24.84 -5.08
N ILE A 794 -13.46 25.87 -4.24
CA ILE A 794 -13.01 27.21 -4.65
C ILE A 794 -11.51 27.33 -4.38
N SER A 795 -10.72 27.70 -5.40
CA SER A 795 -9.28 27.89 -5.28
C SER A 795 -8.94 29.02 -4.30
N ALA A 796 -8.05 28.74 -3.35
CA ALA A 796 -7.65 29.60 -2.25
C ALA A 796 -6.22 30.13 -2.40
N ALA A 797 -5.28 29.23 -2.72
CA ALA A 797 -3.86 29.55 -2.88
C ALA A 797 -3.23 28.64 -3.93
N TYR A 798 -2.15 29.11 -4.55
CA TYR A 798 -1.42 28.39 -5.58
C TYR A 798 0.08 28.52 -5.34
N ILE A 799 0.80 27.40 -5.42
CA ILE A 799 2.25 27.33 -5.46
C ILE A 799 2.63 27.04 -6.91
N GLN A 800 3.41 27.93 -7.52
CA GLN A 800 3.87 27.72 -8.88
C GLN A 800 5.00 26.67 -8.90
N PRO A 801 4.82 25.55 -9.63
CA PRO A 801 5.85 24.52 -9.76
C PRO A 801 7.16 25.09 -10.32
N GLY A 802 8.29 24.60 -9.81
CA GLY A 802 9.63 24.99 -10.27
C GLY A 802 10.11 26.37 -9.84
N THR A 803 9.25 27.29 -9.38
CA THR A 803 9.69 28.66 -8.99
C THR A 803 9.67 28.90 -7.49
N GLY A 804 8.95 28.07 -6.73
CA GLY A 804 8.75 28.25 -5.29
C GLY A 804 7.94 29.50 -4.91
N VAL A 805 7.23 30.09 -5.88
CA VAL A 805 6.34 31.23 -5.63
C VAL A 805 4.99 30.75 -5.13
N ILE A 806 4.56 31.24 -3.97
CA ILE A 806 3.23 31.00 -3.42
C ILE A 806 2.40 32.28 -3.47
N ARG A 807 1.12 32.17 -3.82
CA ARG A 807 0.17 33.29 -3.85
C ARG A 807 -1.23 32.91 -3.39
N LEU A 808 -1.98 33.87 -2.88
CA LEU A 808 -3.43 33.75 -2.72
C LEU A 808 -4.15 33.95 -4.06
N GLN A 809 -5.27 33.25 -4.24
CA GLN A 809 -5.99 33.23 -5.51
C GLN A 809 -6.92 34.44 -5.68
N GLU A 810 -6.87 35.02 -6.87
CA GLU A 810 -7.78 36.07 -7.33
C GLU A 810 -8.44 35.67 -8.65
N ASN A 811 -9.70 36.08 -8.85
CA ASN A 811 -10.46 35.86 -10.08
C ASN A 811 -11.35 37.09 -10.42
N PRO A 812 -11.07 37.80 -11.53
CA PRO A 812 -9.92 37.62 -12.43
C PRO A 812 -8.60 37.96 -11.72
N THR A 813 -7.50 37.44 -12.25
CA THR A 813 -6.15 37.82 -11.82
C THR A 813 -5.93 39.31 -12.11
N PRO A 814 -5.33 40.08 -11.18
CA PRO A 814 -5.06 41.50 -11.39
C PRO A 814 -4.14 41.71 -12.59
N THR A 815 -4.37 42.82 -13.28
CA THR A 815 -3.51 43.28 -14.38
C THR A 815 -2.90 44.64 -14.01
N VAL A 816 -2.03 45.17 -14.87
CA VAL A 816 -1.41 46.49 -14.68
C VAL A 816 -2.40 47.67 -14.65
N GLY A 817 -3.68 47.46 -14.95
CA GLY A 817 -4.71 48.51 -14.95
C GLY A 817 -6.06 48.12 -14.37
N THR A 818 -6.21 46.92 -13.79
CA THR A 818 -7.48 46.46 -13.20
C THR A 818 -7.25 45.72 -11.89
N HIS A 819 -8.05 46.05 -10.88
CA HIS A 819 -8.04 45.34 -9.61
C HIS A 819 -8.43 43.87 -9.78
N GLY A 820 -7.69 43.00 -9.10
CA GLY A 820 -8.08 41.60 -8.92
C GLY A 820 -9.16 41.48 -7.85
N THR A 821 -9.93 40.39 -7.89
CA THR A 821 -10.91 40.08 -6.84
C THR A 821 -10.48 38.81 -6.11
N PRO A 822 -10.11 38.87 -4.83
CA PRO A 822 -9.79 37.67 -4.06
C PRO A 822 -10.98 36.72 -3.97
N THR A 823 -10.74 35.43 -4.14
CA THR A 823 -11.79 34.41 -3.96
C THR A 823 -12.25 34.37 -2.49
N SER A 824 -13.46 33.87 -2.23
CA SER A 824 -13.95 33.67 -0.86
C SER A 824 -13.00 32.79 -0.05
N ALA A 825 -12.50 31.72 -0.67
CA ALA A 825 -11.53 30.80 -0.07
C ALA A 825 -10.18 31.45 0.25
N ALA A 826 -9.66 32.32 -0.63
CA ALA A 826 -8.42 33.04 -0.39
C ALA A 826 -8.51 33.99 0.81
N LYS A 827 -9.65 34.69 0.97
CA LYS A 827 -9.90 35.58 2.11
C LYS A 827 -9.87 34.84 3.45
N GLU A 828 -10.35 33.59 3.48
CA GLU A 828 -10.32 32.76 4.69
C GLU A 828 -8.91 32.35 5.16
N LEU A 829 -7.89 32.47 4.30
CA LEU A 829 -6.49 32.15 4.65
C LEU A 829 -5.73 33.30 5.31
N LEU A 830 -6.26 34.52 5.28
CA LEU A 830 -5.63 35.66 5.92
C LEU A 830 -5.52 35.45 7.43
N GLY A 831 -4.31 35.63 7.96
CA GLY A 831 -3.97 35.38 9.36
C GLY A 831 -3.79 33.91 9.73
N LYS A 832 -4.13 32.96 8.84
CA LYS A 832 -3.95 31.52 9.06
C LYS A 832 -2.60 31.03 8.55
N SER A 833 -2.19 29.88 9.09
CA SER A 833 -0.94 29.20 8.74
C SER A 833 -1.26 27.93 7.95
N VAL A 834 -0.73 27.84 6.74
CA VAL A 834 -1.00 26.77 5.77
C VAL A 834 0.19 25.82 5.69
N PRO A 835 0.01 24.50 5.83
CA PRO A 835 1.13 23.57 5.83
C PRO A 835 1.67 23.33 4.41
N VAL A 836 2.99 23.40 4.27
CA VAL A 836 3.73 23.24 3.01
C VAL A 836 4.92 22.30 3.24
N LYS A 837 5.31 21.56 2.20
CA LYS A 837 6.49 20.68 2.21
C LYS A 837 7.32 20.81 0.95
N LEU A 838 8.61 20.51 1.04
CA LEU A 838 9.55 20.40 -0.06
C LEU A 838 9.70 18.92 -0.46
N VAL A 839 9.36 18.58 -1.70
CA VAL A 839 9.44 17.22 -2.24
C VAL A 839 10.46 17.18 -3.38
N ALA A 840 11.40 16.24 -3.30
CA ALA A 840 12.36 15.97 -4.36
C ALA A 840 12.06 14.65 -5.08
N THR A 841 12.44 14.56 -6.35
CA THR A 841 12.28 13.35 -7.17
C THR A 841 13.62 12.87 -7.71
N TYR A 842 13.90 11.56 -7.66
CA TYR A 842 15.21 11.00 -8.01
C TYR A 842 15.37 10.69 -9.50
N CYS A 843 14.59 9.74 -10.02
CA CYS A 843 14.57 9.31 -11.42
C CYS A 843 13.13 9.01 -11.84
N ASN A 844 12.73 9.42 -13.05
CA ASN A 844 11.45 9.03 -13.66
C ASN A 844 11.67 7.81 -14.57
N GLY A 845 11.22 6.63 -14.15
CA GLY A 845 11.30 5.38 -14.93
C GLY A 845 9.96 4.68 -15.08
N ALA A 846 9.91 3.63 -15.90
CA ALA A 846 8.69 2.84 -16.16
C ALA A 846 8.05 2.20 -14.89
N ASN A 847 8.81 2.12 -13.79
CA ASN A 847 8.38 1.55 -12.50
C ASN A 847 7.93 2.61 -11.48
N GLY A 848 7.73 3.87 -11.90
CA GLY A 848 7.32 4.98 -11.05
C GLY A 848 8.46 5.93 -10.66
N THR A 849 8.10 7.05 -10.04
CA THR A 849 9.02 8.10 -9.59
C THR A 849 9.33 7.94 -8.10
N LEU A 850 10.62 7.82 -7.75
CA LEU A 850 11.05 7.86 -6.35
C LEU A 850 10.99 9.30 -5.84
N THR A 851 10.26 9.52 -4.75
CA THR A 851 10.07 10.83 -4.11
C THR A 851 10.59 10.81 -2.67
N ALA A 852 11.08 11.96 -2.20
CA ALA A 852 11.43 12.18 -0.79
C ALA A 852 10.92 13.53 -0.30
N GLU A 853 10.39 13.56 0.92
CA GLU A 853 10.03 14.77 1.63
C GLU A 853 11.26 15.24 2.42
N LEU A 854 11.74 16.45 2.12
CA LEU A 854 13.03 16.93 2.62
C LEU A 854 12.92 18.09 3.61
N ASP A 855 11.80 18.82 3.58
CA ASP A 855 11.47 19.86 4.55
C ASP A 855 9.95 20.02 4.70
N HIS A 856 9.48 20.40 5.90
CA HIS A 856 8.10 20.76 6.19
C HIS A 856 8.06 22.06 6.99
N PHE A 857 7.05 22.89 6.72
CA PHE A 857 6.84 24.15 7.41
C PHE A 857 5.41 24.64 7.27
N MET A 858 5.10 25.74 7.95
CA MET A 858 3.85 26.48 7.79
C MET A 858 4.08 27.76 6.98
N VAL A 859 3.08 28.22 6.24
CA VAL A 859 3.07 29.49 5.54
C VAL A 859 1.96 30.37 6.09
N LYS A 860 2.30 31.50 6.70
CA LYS A 860 1.32 32.44 7.25
C LYS A 860 1.12 33.62 6.32
N PHE A 861 -0.09 33.77 5.80
CA PHE A 861 -0.49 34.92 5.00
C PHE A 861 -0.88 36.07 5.93
N ILE A 862 -0.13 37.17 5.90
CA ILE A 862 -0.38 38.29 6.80
C ILE A 862 -1.58 39.11 6.31
N ASN A 863 -2.47 39.49 7.23
CA ASN A 863 -3.56 40.42 6.93
C ASN A 863 -2.96 41.81 6.65
N PRO A 864 -3.12 42.42 5.46
CA PRO A 864 -2.34 43.60 5.08
C PRO A 864 -2.58 44.85 5.93
N LEU A 865 -3.79 44.98 6.47
CA LEU A 865 -4.25 46.16 7.18
C LEU A 865 -4.86 45.79 8.52
N GLN A 866 -4.77 46.70 9.47
CA GLN A 866 -5.50 46.68 10.74
C GLN A 866 -6.24 48.00 10.91
N ILE A 867 -7.41 47.96 11.55
CA ILE A 867 -8.18 49.14 11.96
C ILE A 867 -8.12 49.28 13.48
N ALA A 868 -8.01 50.51 13.94
CA ALA A 868 -8.11 50.90 15.34
C ALA A 868 -9.22 51.95 15.50
N LEU A 869 -10.06 51.79 16.51
CA LEU A 869 -11.17 52.67 16.85
C LEU A 869 -10.89 53.37 18.18
N ALA A 870 -10.97 54.71 18.16
CA ALA A 870 -10.89 55.53 19.35
C ALA A 870 -12.25 55.67 20.07
N ASP A 871 -12.21 56.02 21.35
CA ASP A 871 -13.43 56.33 22.10
C ASP A 871 -14.07 57.63 21.61
N VAL A 872 -15.40 57.67 21.63
CA VAL A 872 -16.17 58.89 21.36
C VAL A 872 -16.36 59.66 22.67
N THR A 873 -15.68 60.80 22.80
CA THR A 873 -15.75 61.65 24.00
C THR A 873 -16.97 62.57 24.03
N ASP A 874 -17.56 62.84 22.86
CA ASP A 874 -18.75 63.66 22.72
C ASP A 874 -20.02 62.87 23.06
N SER A 875 -21.00 63.52 23.68
CA SER A 875 -22.28 62.90 24.02
C SER A 875 -23.43 63.60 23.30
N PHE A 876 -24.40 62.82 22.81
CA PHE A 876 -25.69 63.37 22.40
C PHE A 876 -26.43 63.95 23.61
N LYS A 877 -27.27 64.95 23.37
CA LYS A 877 -28.11 65.58 24.39
C LYS A 877 -29.58 65.43 24.01
N ASP A 878 -30.39 64.97 24.95
CA ASP A 878 -31.84 64.93 24.80
C ASP A 878 -32.48 66.34 24.87
N LEU A 879 -33.75 66.45 24.46
CA LEU A 879 -34.55 67.70 24.41
C LEU A 879 -34.01 68.80 23.48
N ILE A 880 -33.18 68.45 22.48
CA ILE A 880 -32.80 69.37 21.41
C ILE A 880 -33.84 69.28 20.28
N THR A 881 -34.53 70.40 19.99
CA THR A 881 -35.46 70.49 18.86
C THR A 881 -34.73 70.17 17.56
N GLY A 882 -35.18 69.11 16.88
CA GLY A 882 -34.57 68.64 15.63
C GLY A 882 -33.35 67.72 15.84
N GLY A 883 -33.06 67.25 17.05
CA GLY A 883 -32.04 66.22 17.34
C GLY A 883 -30.64 66.75 17.69
N SER A 884 -29.81 65.90 18.29
CA SER A 884 -28.43 66.19 18.69
C SER A 884 -27.44 65.52 17.74
N THR A 885 -26.38 66.23 17.34
CA THR A 885 -25.36 65.72 16.41
C THR A 885 -23.98 65.74 17.07
N ILE A 886 -23.18 64.70 16.82
CA ILE A 886 -21.76 64.61 17.22
C ILE A 886 -20.88 64.28 16.01
N SER A 887 -19.62 64.67 16.05
CA SER A 887 -18.63 64.30 15.02
C SER A 887 -17.98 62.97 15.34
N ILE A 888 -17.67 62.20 14.29
CA ILE A 888 -17.01 60.88 14.38
C ILE A 888 -15.82 60.75 13.41
N THR A 889 -15.39 61.87 12.82
CA THR A 889 -14.37 61.92 11.75
C THR A 889 -13.03 61.30 12.18
N ASN A 890 -12.64 61.46 13.45
CA ASN A 890 -11.31 61.07 13.94
C ASN A 890 -11.30 59.72 14.67
N ILE A 891 -12.39 58.95 14.57
CA ILE A 891 -12.57 57.74 15.37
C ILE A 891 -11.84 56.54 14.76
N ALA A 892 -11.86 56.36 13.45
CA ALA A 892 -11.24 55.21 12.79
C ALA A 892 -9.88 55.55 12.19
N THR A 893 -8.87 54.73 12.51
CA THR A 893 -7.52 54.78 11.89
C THR A 893 -7.18 53.42 11.29
N ILE A 894 -6.70 53.36 10.04
CA ILE A 894 -6.28 52.12 9.38
C ILE A 894 -4.78 52.19 9.09
N LYS A 895 -4.03 51.14 9.47
CA LYS A 895 -2.56 51.05 9.28
C LYS A 895 -2.14 49.75 8.61
N GLU A 896 -1.03 49.79 7.89
CA GLU A 896 -0.34 48.59 7.41
C GLU A 896 0.20 47.76 8.59
N THR A 897 0.05 46.44 8.52
CA THR A 897 0.54 45.51 9.57
C THR A 897 1.98 45.05 9.33
N PHE A 898 2.53 45.35 8.16
CA PHE A 898 3.79 44.85 7.63
C PHE A 898 4.59 45.98 6.97
N GLY A 899 5.85 45.69 6.63
CA GLY A 899 6.72 46.64 5.92
C GLY A 899 6.87 47.97 6.65
N LEU A 900 6.54 49.07 5.96
CA LEU A 900 6.69 50.45 6.44
C LEU A 900 5.66 50.88 7.49
N LYS A 901 4.60 50.08 7.74
CA LYS A 901 3.56 50.36 8.76
C LYS A 901 2.89 51.74 8.61
N ARG A 902 2.64 52.19 7.38
CA ARG A 902 2.06 53.53 7.10
C ARG A 902 0.59 53.62 7.52
N THR A 903 0.14 54.83 7.83
CA THR A 903 -1.30 55.13 8.00
C THR A 903 -1.95 55.26 6.63
N VAL A 904 -2.99 54.45 6.40
CA VAL A 904 -3.74 54.38 5.13
C VAL A 904 -5.02 55.20 5.20
N TRP A 905 -5.65 55.27 6.37
CA TRP A 905 -6.88 56.02 6.62
C TRP A 905 -6.81 56.71 7.98
N GLU A 906 -7.16 57.99 8.02
CA GLU A 906 -7.33 58.79 9.24
C GLU A 906 -8.22 60.01 8.91
N ASN A 907 -8.81 60.65 9.93
CA ASN A 907 -9.62 61.86 9.76
C ASN A 907 -10.75 61.72 8.71
N GLY A 908 -11.37 60.54 8.64
CA GLY A 908 -12.51 60.26 7.77
C GLY A 908 -12.20 60.08 6.28
N ALA A 909 -10.93 59.97 5.89
CA ALA A 909 -10.53 59.74 4.50
C ALA A 909 -9.23 58.91 4.38
N VAL A 910 -8.93 58.45 3.16
CA VAL A 910 -7.61 57.88 2.83
C VAL A 910 -6.52 58.95 2.90
N THR A 911 -5.35 58.61 3.40
CA THR A 911 -4.23 59.55 3.58
C THR A 911 -3.57 59.96 2.26
N THR A 912 -3.50 59.04 1.29
CA THR A 912 -2.94 59.26 -0.05
C THR A 912 -3.74 58.49 -1.09
N ALA A 913 -3.79 59.01 -2.32
CA ALA A 913 -4.50 58.37 -3.43
C ALA A 913 -3.86 57.02 -3.82
N GLU A 914 -2.52 56.93 -3.74
CA GLU A 914 -1.75 55.73 -4.07
C GLU A 914 -2.04 54.58 -3.09
N LEU A 915 -2.09 54.85 -1.78
CA LEU A 915 -2.41 53.81 -0.78
C LEU A 915 -3.88 53.40 -0.84
N GLY A 916 -4.78 54.36 -1.07
CA GLY A 916 -6.20 54.08 -1.30
C GLY A 916 -6.44 53.16 -2.49
N GLN A 917 -5.75 53.42 -3.61
CA GLN A 917 -5.77 52.58 -4.81
C GLN A 917 -5.15 51.20 -4.52
N TRP A 918 -3.97 51.15 -3.91
CA TRP A 918 -3.25 49.89 -3.69
C TRP A 918 -4.06 48.88 -2.89
N TYR A 919 -4.64 49.31 -1.78
CA TYR A 919 -5.41 48.42 -0.90
C TYR A 919 -6.90 48.33 -1.27
N ASN A 920 -7.33 49.12 -2.27
CA ASN A 920 -8.73 49.33 -2.61
C ASN A 920 -9.55 49.55 -1.33
N VAL A 921 -9.13 50.52 -0.50
CA VAL A 921 -9.85 50.89 0.72
C VAL A 921 -11.08 51.66 0.28
N GLN A 922 -12.23 51.00 0.36
CA GLN A 922 -13.47 51.55 -0.19
C GLN A 922 -14.12 52.48 0.82
N ASN A 923 -14.45 51.99 2.01
CA ASN A 923 -15.21 52.78 2.98
C ASN A 923 -15.02 52.32 4.43
N VAL A 924 -15.21 53.25 5.38
CA VAL A 924 -15.47 52.96 6.80
C VAL A 924 -16.98 53.01 7.04
N THR A 925 -17.57 51.91 7.51
CA THR A 925 -19.02 51.75 7.69
C THR A 925 -19.38 51.74 9.16
N TRP A 926 -20.30 52.62 9.56
CA TRP A 926 -20.96 52.67 10.85
C TRP A 926 -22.28 51.90 10.76
N ASN A 927 -22.27 50.63 11.19
CA ASN A 927 -23.37 49.71 10.94
C ASN A 927 -24.54 49.87 11.93
N LEU A 928 -25.29 50.96 11.78
CA LEU A 928 -26.47 51.28 12.60
C LEU A 928 -27.56 50.19 12.60
N SER A 929 -27.68 49.35 11.56
CA SER A 929 -28.71 48.28 11.52
C SER A 929 -28.37 47.11 12.45
N GLU A 930 -27.10 46.89 12.75
CA GLU A 930 -26.61 45.90 13.71
C GLU A 930 -26.30 46.52 15.09
N ALA A 931 -26.62 47.80 15.28
CA ALA A 931 -26.36 48.49 16.54
C ALA A 931 -27.15 47.87 17.70
N LYS A 932 -26.54 47.90 18.88
CA LYS A 932 -27.13 47.42 20.13
C LYS A 932 -27.31 48.58 21.10
N THR A 933 -28.06 48.34 22.16
CA THR A 933 -28.31 49.36 23.19
C THR A 933 -28.56 48.74 24.55
N ASN A 934 -28.41 49.57 25.59
CA ASN A 934 -28.79 49.21 26.96
C ASN A 934 -30.29 49.31 27.27
N LEU A 935 -31.12 49.69 26.30
CA LEU A 935 -32.57 49.63 26.43
C LEU A 935 -33.07 48.18 26.39
N LYS A 936 -34.15 47.90 27.12
CA LYS A 936 -34.85 46.60 27.08
C LYS A 936 -36.35 46.79 27.23
N LYS A 937 -37.15 46.04 26.47
CA LYS A 937 -38.62 46.03 26.64
C LYS A 937 -39.02 45.10 27.80
N GLN A 938 -39.87 45.59 28.69
CA GLN A 938 -40.49 44.82 29.76
C GLN A 938 -42.01 45.00 29.68
N GLY A 939 -42.68 44.14 28.91
CA GLY A 939 -44.08 44.36 28.54
C GLY A 939 -44.21 45.55 27.58
N ASN A 940 -45.04 46.54 27.93
CA ASN A 940 -45.20 47.78 27.17
C ASN A 940 -44.19 48.88 27.58
N ASP A 941 -43.41 48.67 28.64
CA ASP A 941 -42.48 49.67 29.17
C ASP A 941 -41.05 49.46 28.62
N ILE A 942 -40.31 50.56 28.46
CA ILE A 942 -38.89 50.56 28.11
C ILE A 942 -38.07 50.84 29.38
N ILE A 943 -37.18 49.93 29.74
CA ILE A 943 -36.25 50.09 30.87
C ILE A 943 -34.82 50.28 30.36
N ILE A 944 -34.00 50.99 31.14
CA ILE A 944 -32.58 51.21 30.88
C ILE A 944 -31.77 50.26 31.77
N THR A 945 -30.90 49.47 31.16
CA THR A 945 -30.04 48.50 31.85
C THR A 945 -28.58 48.97 31.89
N ALA A 946 -27.73 48.24 32.61
CA ALA A 946 -26.29 48.54 32.67
C ALA A 946 -25.52 48.01 31.44
N ASP A 947 -26.05 47.01 30.74
CA ASP A 947 -25.39 46.33 29.62
C ASP A 947 -25.65 47.08 28.29
N PRO A 948 -24.65 47.70 27.64
CA PRO A 948 -24.80 48.40 26.36
C PRO A 948 -25.20 47.50 25.18
N MET A 949 -25.24 46.18 25.37
CA MET A 949 -25.62 45.19 24.36
C MET A 949 -26.97 44.51 24.62
N ALA A 950 -27.75 44.99 25.60
CA ALA A 950 -28.94 44.33 26.11
C ALA A 950 -30.03 44.02 25.07
N SER A 951 -30.19 44.83 24.02
CA SER A 951 -31.16 44.60 22.94
C SER A 951 -30.71 45.23 21.61
N ASN A 952 -31.39 44.91 20.50
CA ASN A 952 -31.12 45.56 19.22
C ASN A 952 -31.61 47.00 19.26
N TRP A 953 -30.82 47.93 18.73
CA TRP A 953 -31.22 49.32 18.57
C TRP A 953 -32.49 49.47 17.72
N SER A 954 -32.60 48.64 16.68
CA SER A 954 -33.76 48.62 15.78
C SER A 954 -35.10 48.38 16.47
N ASP A 955 -35.10 47.71 17.63
CA ASP A 955 -36.34 47.37 18.32
C ASP A 955 -37.04 48.61 18.92
N PHE A 956 -36.32 49.74 18.98
CA PHE A 956 -36.76 51.01 19.54
C PHE A 956 -36.86 52.13 18.49
N SER A 957 -36.84 51.79 17.20
CA SER A 957 -36.80 52.77 16.09
C SER A 957 -38.05 53.66 15.98
N ALA A 958 -39.16 53.27 16.62
CA ALA A 958 -40.36 54.09 16.71
C ALA A 958 -40.18 55.28 17.67
N ASP A 959 -39.38 55.09 18.73
CA ASP A 959 -39.21 56.02 19.83
C ASP A 959 -37.89 56.80 19.73
N TYR A 960 -36.84 56.16 19.22
CA TYR A 960 -35.50 56.73 19.12
C TYR A 960 -34.92 56.47 17.74
N LYS A 961 -34.27 57.50 17.16
CA LYS A 961 -33.69 57.41 15.83
C LYS A 961 -32.23 57.85 15.86
N LEU A 962 -31.36 57.05 15.25
CA LEU A 962 -29.96 57.36 15.03
C LEU A 962 -29.71 57.37 13.52
N THR A 963 -29.11 58.44 13.00
CA THR A 963 -28.82 58.61 11.58
C THR A 963 -27.35 58.98 11.38
N ALA A 964 -26.77 58.51 10.27
CA ALA A 964 -25.40 58.80 9.89
C ALA A 964 -25.37 59.72 8.66
N THR A 965 -24.43 60.65 8.61
CA THR A 965 -24.30 61.63 7.50
C THR A 965 -22.92 61.50 6.84
N PRO A 966 -22.83 61.38 5.49
CA PRO A 966 -23.92 61.41 4.50
C PRO A 966 -24.77 60.12 4.44
N GLY A 967 -24.30 59.06 5.07
CA GLY A 967 -24.97 57.78 5.24
C GLY A 967 -24.12 56.91 6.18
N MET A 968 -24.44 55.62 6.33
CA MET A 968 -23.66 54.71 7.18
C MET A 968 -22.22 54.51 6.69
N VAL A 969 -21.97 54.79 5.42
CA VAL A 969 -20.69 54.62 4.73
C VAL A 969 -19.96 55.96 4.70
N ASN A 970 -18.72 56.00 5.18
CA ASN A 970 -17.89 57.20 5.36
C ASN A 970 -18.60 58.31 6.14
N ALA A 971 -19.34 57.91 7.18
CA ALA A 971 -20.03 58.83 8.06
C ALA A 971 -19.02 59.75 8.76
N THR A 972 -19.27 61.05 8.74
CA THR A 972 -18.46 62.06 9.44
C THR A 972 -19.15 62.60 10.70
N SER A 973 -20.47 62.43 10.76
CA SER A 973 -21.29 62.76 11.93
C SER A 973 -22.43 61.77 12.11
N LEU A 974 -22.85 61.61 13.36
CA LEU A 974 -24.05 60.88 13.74
C LEU A 974 -25.05 61.85 14.39
N LYS A 975 -26.34 61.62 14.20
CA LYS A 975 -27.44 62.41 14.74
C LYS A 975 -28.46 61.53 15.46
N PHE A 976 -28.73 61.86 16.71
CA PHE A 976 -29.73 61.23 17.56
C PHE A 976 -31.00 62.10 17.67
N GLU A 977 -32.17 61.48 17.55
CA GLU A 977 -33.49 62.10 17.69
C GLU A 977 -34.34 61.26 18.65
N ASN A 978 -34.95 61.93 19.65
CA ASN A 978 -35.91 61.33 20.56
C ASN A 978 -37.34 61.70 20.10
N ASN A 979 -38.08 60.70 19.64
CA ASN A 979 -39.44 60.81 19.12
C ASN A 979 -40.49 60.21 20.07
N SER A 980 -40.08 59.67 21.22
CA SER A 980 -40.96 59.02 22.19
C SER A 980 -41.97 59.99 22.85
N GLY A 981 -41.73 61.30 22.75
CA GLY A 981 -42.51 62.33 23.44
C GLY A 981 -42.19 62.48 24.93
N ALA A 982 -41.26 61.68 25.48
CA ALA A 982 -40.83 61.74 26.87
C ALA A 982 -39.34 62.13 26.98
N ALA A 983 -39.01 62.93 27.99
CA ALA A 983 -37.63 63.24 28.34
C ALA A 983 -36.94 61.99 28.92
N LEU A 984 -35.69 61.76 28.55
CA LEU A 984 -34.87 60.70 29.13
C LEU A 984 -34.60 60.98 30.60
N GLN A 985 -34.79 59.96 31.44
CA GLN A 985 -34.47 60.06 32.88
C GLN A 985 -33.06 59.58 33.22
N GLN A 986 -32.45 58.77 32.36
CA GLN A 986 -31.08 58.25 32.51
C GLN A 986 -30.39 58.18 31.14
N ALA A 987 -29.07 58.05 31.14
CA ALA A 987 -28.30 58.00 29.91
C ALA A 987 -28.53 56.70 29.13
N ILE A 988 -28.71 56.83 27.81
CA ILE A 988 -28.79 55.69 26.89
C ILE A 988 -27.42 55.47 26.27
N LYS A 989 -27.01 54.21 26.16
CA LYS A 989 -25.81 53.79 25.44
C LYS A 989 -26.22 53.08 24.15
N ILE A 990 -25.56 53.43 23.04
CA ILE A 990 -25.77 52.81 21.74
C ILE A 990 -24.41 52.28 21.27
N ALA A 991 -24.30 50.97 21.12
CA ALA A 991 -23.11 50.32 20.63
C ALA A 991 -23.20 50.08 19.13
N VAL A 992 -22.36 50.77 18.36
CA VAL A 992 -22.38 50.69 16.90
C VAL A 992 -21.19 49.87 16.42
N PRO A 993 -21.39 48.75 15.70
CA PRO A 993 -20.31 48.06 15.03
C PRO A 993 -19.73 48.94 13.92
N VAL A 994 -18.41 49.10 13.90
CA VAL A 994 -17.70 49.86 12.86
C VAL A 994 -16.67 48.96 12.19
N TYR A 995 -16.63 49.00 10.86
CA TYR A 995 -15.68 48.21 10.08
C TYR A 995 -15.26 48.94 8.81
N ALA A 996 -14.10 48.59 8.27
CA ALA A 996 -13.65 49.05 6.97
C ALA A 996 -13.81 47.95 5.91
N THR A 997 -14.10 48.35 4.67
CA THR A 997 -14.09 47.45 3.51
C THR A 997 -12.81 47.68 2.72
N THR A 998 -12.02 46.62 2.55
CA THR A 998 -10.75 46.62 1.80
C THR A 998 -10.75 45.47 0.79
N LYS A 999 -9.78 45.44 -0.13
CA LYS A 999 -9.62 44.35 -1.11
C LYS A 999 -9.67 42.96 -0.47
N TRP A 1000 -8.83 42.76 0.55
CA TRP A 1000 -8.57 41.46 1.17
C TRP A 1000 -9.48 41.19 2.37
N ALA A 1001 -10.00 42.23 3.03
CA ALA A 1001 -10.93 42.11 4.15
C ALA A 1001 -12.25 42.86 3.85
N PRO A 1002 -13.34 42.16 3.49
CA PRO A 1002 -14.64 42.78 3.23
C PRO A 1002 -15.31 43.34 4.49
N LYS A 1003 -14.89 42.89 5.68
CA LYS A 1003 -15.27 43.43 6.99
C LYS A 1003 -14.02 43.45 7.88
N LEU A 1004 -13.17 44.47 7.72
CA LEU A 1004 -12.01 44.71 8.58
C LEU A 1004 -12.50 45.37 9.88
N ILE A 1005 -12.45 44.62 10.99
CA ILE A 1005 -12.87 45.06 12.32
C ILE A 1005 -11.66 45.29 13.22
N ASP A 1006 -11.83 46.15 14.21
CA ASP A 1006 -10.85 46.33 15.27
C ASP A 1006 -10.88 45.08 16.17
N ALA A 1007 -9.70 44.52 16.42
CA ALA A 1007 -9.54 43.32 17.22
C ALA A 1007 -9.89 43.56 18.70
N ASP A 1008 -9.61 44.77 19.19
CA ASP A 1008 -9.77 45.14 20.60
C ASP A 1008 -11.13 45.79 20.85
N ASN A 1009 -11.64 46.57 19.89
CA ASN A 1009 -12.88 47.35 20.04
C ASN A 1009 -13.85 47.18 18.86
N GLN A 1010 -14.60 46.09 18.80
CA GLN A 1010 -15.53 45.83 17.69
C GLN A 1010 -16.73 46.79 17.61
N TYR A 1011 -17.03 47.49 18.71
CA TYR A 1011 -18.15 48.42 18.83
C TYR A 1011 -17.67 49.77 19.35
N VAL A 1012 -18.19 50.84 18.77
CA VAL A 1012 -18.06 52.20 19.32
C VAL A 1012 -19.27 52.48 20.20
N ILE A 1013 -19.03 52.84 21.47
CA ILE A 1013 -20.09 53.17 22.42
C ILE A 1013 -20.41 54.66 22.36
N LEU A 1014 -21.65 54.96 21.97
CA LEU A 1014 -22.19 56.32 21.93
C LEU A 1014 -23.07 56.55 23.15
N THR A 1015 -22.98 57.74 23.76
CA THR A 1015 -23.77 58.10 24.95
C THR A 1015 -24.75 59.21 24.65
N VAL A 1016 -26.01 59.03 25.05
CA VAL A 1016 -27.07 60.06 25.02
C VAL A 1016 -27.39 60.47 26.45
N MET A 1017 -27.17 61.74 26.77
CA MET A 1017 -27.39 62.30 28.10
C MET A 1017 -28.82 62.88 28.24
N PRO A 1018 -29.47 62.70 29.41
CA PRO A 1018 -30.72 63.38 29.75
C PRO A 1018 -30.62 64.90 29.59
N GLY A 1019 -31.68 65.53 29.07
CA GLY A 1019 -31.75 66.98 28.96
C GLY A 1019 -31.94 67.64 30.34
N ALA A 1020 -31.26 68.76 30.58
CA ALA A 1020 -31.46 69.54 31.80
C ALA A 1020 -32.86 70.19 31.76
N THR A 1021 -33.78 69.72 32.61
CA THR A 1021 -35.06 70.39 32.84
C THR A 1021 -34.82 71.64 33.68
N THR A 1022 -34.65 72.80 33.06
CA THR A 1022 -34.96 74.05 33.75
C THR A 1022 -36.47 74.10 33.97
N ARG A 1023 -36.92 73.72 35.17
CA ARG A 1023 -38.27 74.05 35.64
C ARG A 1023 -38.47 75.56 35.49
N ARG A 1024 -39.49 75.98 34.73
CA ARG A 1024 -40.13 77.28 34.94
C ARG A 1024 -41.10 77.17 36.09
#